data_AF-A0A286UBM3-F1
#
_entry.id   AF-A0A286UBM3-F1
#
_cell.length_a   1.000
_cell.length_b   1.000
_cell.length_c   1.000
_cell.angle_alpha   90.00
_cell.angle_beta   90.00
_cell.angle_gamma   90.00
#
_symmetry.space_group_name_H-M   'P 1'
#
loop_
_entity.id
_entity.type
_entity.pdbx_description
1 polymer ?
#
loop_
_entity_poly.entity_id
_entity_poly.type
_entity_poly.pdbx_seq_one_letter_code
_entity_poly.pdbx_strand_id
1 'polypeptide(L)'
;MSVPSRTQLILPETEKVAEKIAALRLTGAPAPLKLGKSLDAYEKTDSTPTIGTEFARGVQLTDLLKAPNADEIIRDLAILVSQRGVVFFRDQNLNIDEQKILGTKLGELSGKPESSKLHVHPTTEASSELGDEISVITSERRQVYNDAFADRSRFATTGWHSDITFEPIPSDYAILKVHTLPSANGSTTGGDTLWASGYEAYDRLSPSFAKYLETLEAVHEARFFRLIADGAHIKLRDGERGSPGNIGDHLEAVHPIIRTNPVTGWKGVFVNRNFTKRILGVTKDESDIILKHLFDIVSYNHDLQVRFKWEKNSVAIWDNRSNYHTATFDYGGERRIGDRVVSLGEKPYFDPATPALLKLYTSRISELNVSKRRAVLKELGIPETKQDDFTLIGFFHPYCNAGGGGERVLWTIIAYLQRTDPNFISVVYTGDISETKEGIIENVQKRFNIDLNPALTHFVFLNQRRLVEDSSWPHFTLAGQSIGSMILVLEAMNKLIPDVYIDTMGYAFTFPVVRSFRVRKNSNSAESAVPVGAYVHFPTISTNMLSRVRSRKGGYANSNAISKSLVLSRAKLLYYRVFMYFYSGALQQACFLMANSSWTKGHVDSILLHKDPALDSVSDTFSKLYKVISPLSLLFPFSSWSTNRRLYAHTTYPPCETNELTSFPLDGRRLGSAGLNEEKKLTTKNERTIILSLAQFRPEKEHATQLRALAALFKIDPSLRDSVRLVMVGGVRNVGDERRVEGLKELAISLGLWEPSSEASNVEFVINASHSEVLGWLSRASIGLSTMVDEHFGINVVELLAAGVIPVVHASAGPLLDIVVPYKGKPTGFHATDTEAFGRALFTALSLPPGEDIAMRERGRTWAIERFSRTEFEKSWEASGWRKWLPS
;
A
#
# COMPACT_ATOMS: atom_id res chain seq x y z
N MET A 1 -26.18 -34.24 21.62
CA MET A 1 -25.41 -35.44 21.19
C MET A 1 -23.94 -35.08 21.22
N SER A 2 -23.09 -35.82 21.93
CA SER A 2 -21.66 -35.56 21.99
C SER A 2 -21.00 -35.88 20.66
N VAL A 3 -20.12 -35.00 20.17
CA VAL A 3 -19.24 -35.30 19.03
C VAL A 3 -18.40 -36.52 19.40
N PRO A 4 -18.33 -37.56 18.54
CA PRO A 4 -17.53 -38.75 18.83
C PRO A 4 -16.07 -38.36 19.12
N SER A 5 -15.45 -38.99 20.12
CA SER A 5 -14.04 -38.72 20.44
C SER A 5 -13.11 -39.20 19.32
N ARG A 6 -11.89 -38.66 19.25
CA ARG A 6 -10.86 -39.02 18.26
C ARG A 6 -10.70 -40.55 18.12
N THR A 7 -10.71 -41.26 19.24
CA THR A 7 -10.57 -42.73 19.35
C THR A 7 -11.78 -43.51 18.81
N GLN A 8 -12.95 -42.88 18.66
CA GLN A 8 -14.15 -43.53 18.09
C GLN A 8 -14.23 -43.45 16.56
N LEU A 9 -13.48 -42.55 15.93
CA LEU A 9 -13.55 -42.27 14.49
C LEU A 9 -12.33 -42.79 13.71
N ILE A 10 -11.32 -43.29 14.40
CA ILE A 10 -10.06 -43.79 13.85
C ILE A 10 -9.94 -45.27 14.21
N LEU A 11 -9.41 -46.10 13.31
CA LEU A 11 -9.16 -47.52 13.63
C LEU A 11 -8.11 -47.64 14.76
N PRO A 12 -8.30 -48.54 15.76
CA PRO A 12 -7.37 -48.69 16.89
C PRO A 12 -5.90 -48.97 16.48
N GLU A 13 -5.70 -49.60 15.32
CA GLU A 13 -4.37 -49.89 14.76
C GLU A 13 -3.71 -48.63 14.17
N THR A 14 -4.49 -47.70 13.61
CA THR A 14 -4.01 -46.38 13.16
C THR A 14 -3.50 -45.55 14.35
N GLU A 15 -4.11 -45.67 15.53
CA GLU A 15 -3.61 -45.03 16.77
C GLU A 15 -2.26 -45.62 17.22
N LYS A 16 -2.09 -46.95 17.19
CA LYS A 16 -0.82 -47.62 17.52
C LYS A 16 0.32 -47.26 16.55
N VAL A 17 0.00 -47.14 15.25
CA VAL A 17 0.96 -46.68 14.23
C VAL A 17 1.28 -45.20 14.45
N ALA A 18 0.30 -44.36 14.78
CA ALA A 18 0.51 -42.96 15.10
C ALA A 18 1.44 -42.74 16.31
N GLU A 19 1.37 -43.59 17.35
CA GLU A 19 2.29 -43.58 18.50
C GLU A 19 3.72 -43.96 18.12
N LYS A 20 3.92 -45.02 17.32
CA LYS A 20 5.26 -45.39 16.79
C LYS A 20 5.86 -44.29 15.92
N ILE A 21 5.03 -43.60 15.13
CA ILE A 21 5.45 -42.47 14.28
C ILE A 21 5.70 -41.21 15.09
N ALA A 22 5.05 -41.02 16.24
CA ALA A 22 5.34 -39.91 17.15
C ALA A 22 6.77 -39.97 17.72
N ALA A 23 7.47 -41.11 17.62
CA ALA A 23 8.89 -41.24 17.93
C ALA A 23 9.81 -40.80 16.77
N LEU A 24 9.31 -40.73 15.52
CA LEU A 24 10.03 -40.28 14.32
C LEU A 24 9.97 -38.74 14.12
N ARG A 25 9.72 -37.98 15.20
CA ARG A 25 9.54 -36.53 15.15
C ARG A 25 10.69 -35.83 14.43
N LEU A 26 10.33 -34.95 13.49
CA LEU A 26 11.19 -33.84 13.12
C LEU A 26 11.51 -33.02 14.39
N THR A 27 12.80 -32.93 14.70
CA THR A 27 13.36 -32.09 15.76
C THR A 27 13.27 -30.62 15.34
N GLY A 28 12.07 -30.03 15.44
CA GLY A 28 11.79 -28.63 15.09
C GLY A 28 11.52 -28.41 13.61
N ALA A 29 10.68 -27.41 13.29
CA ALA A 29 10.46 -26.99 11.91
C ALA A 29 11.77 -26.34 11.39
N PRO A 30 12.38 -26.85 10.31
CA PRO A 30 13.56 -26.22 9.74
C PRO A 30 13.23 -24.81 9.22
N ALA A 31 14.20 -23.90 9.28
CA ALA A 31 14.04 -22.57 8.70
C ALA A 31 13.78 -22.69 7.18
N PRO A 32 12.87 -21.89 6.60
CA PRO A 32 12.57 -21.95 5.18
C PRO A 32 13.82 -21.78 4.32
N LEU A 33 13.93 -22.58 3.26
CA LEU A 33 15.07 -22.52 2.35
C LEU A 33 14.97 -21.29 1.45
N LYS A 34 16.11 -20.63 1.25
CA LYS A 34 16.24 -19.53 0.28
C LYS A 34 16.70 -20.06 -1.06
N LEU A 35 16.01 -19.63 -2.11
CA LEU A 35 16.37 -19.89 -3.50
C LEU A 35 17.71 -19.21 -3.81
N GLY A 36 18.67 -19.99 -4.31
CA GLY A 36 19.95 -19.48 -4.81
C GLY A 36 19.82 -18.88 -6.22
N LYS A 37 20.96 -18.68 -6.88
CA LYS A 37 21.05 -18.10 -8.23
C LYS A 37 21.44 -19.12 -9.30
N SER A 38 21.56 -20.40 -8.94
CA SER A 38 22.06 -21.43 -9.86
C SER A 38 21.14 -21.64 -11.07
N LEU A 39 19.86 -21.30 -10.93
CA LEU A 39 18.86 -21.39 -12.00
C LEU A 39 18.76 -20.14 -12.89
N ASP A 40 19.49 -19.06 -12.59
CA ASP A 40 19.42 -17.80 -13.35
C ASP A 40 19.95 -17.94 -14.78
N ALA A 41 20.88 -18.89 -14.99
CA ALA A 41 21.47 -19.18 -16.30
C ALA A 41 20.49 -19.88 -17.27
N TYR A 42 19.36 -20.38 -16.78
CA TYR A 42 18.38 -21.11 -17.58
C TYR A 42 17.14 -20.27 -17.82
N GLU A 43 16.86 -20.03 -19.11
CA GLU A 43 15.66 -19.33 -19.55
C GLU A 43 14.40 -20.13 -19.15
N LYS A 44 13.42 -19.42 -18.60
CA LYS A 44 12.17 -19.97 -18.08
C LYS A 44 11.09 -18.90 -18.02
N THR A 45 9.83 -19.33 -18.12
CA THR A 45 8.66 -18.45 -18.12
C THR A 45 7.60 -19.00 -17.18
N ASP A 46 6.98 -18.14 -16.37
CA ASP A 46 5.85 -18.52 -15.53
C ASP A 46 4.61 -18.79 -16.38
N SER A 47 4.02 -19.98 -16.25
CA SER A 47 2.84 -20.38 -17.02
C SER A 47 1.60 -19.61 -16.59
N THR A 48 1.48 -19.31 -15.29
CA THR A 48 0.45 -18.42 -14.73
C THR A 48 1.05 -17.55 -13.61
N PRO A 49 0.39 -16.45 -13.19
CA PRO A 49 0.91 -15.57 -12.14
C PRO A 49 1.15 -16.26 -10.78
N THR A 50 0.42 -17.33 -10.48
CA THR A 50 0.37 -17.96 -9.14
C THR A 50 1.00 -19.34 -9.11
N ILE A 51 0.97 -20.11 -10.20
CA ILE A 51 1.44 -21.51 -10.25
C ILE A 51 2.05 -21.85 -11.62
N GLY A 52 3.05 -22.72 -11.64
CA GLY A 52 3.64 -23.22 -12.88
C GLY A 52 4.79 -22.35 -13.41
N THR A 53 5.90 -23.00 -13.74
CA THR A 53 7.02 -22.42 -14.47
C THR A 53 7.53 -23.40 -15.52
N GLU A 54 7.62 -22.98 -16.77
CA GLU A 54 8.12 -23.80 -17.87
C GLU A 54 9.53 -23.34 -18.27
N PHE A 55 10.47 -24.28 -18.29
CA PHE A 55 11.83 -24.03 -18.76
C PHE A 55 11.87 -24.03 -20.30
N ALA A 56 12.74 -23.19 -20.87
CA ALA A 56 12.92 -23.11 -22.30
C ALA A 56 13.33 -24.47 -22.91
N ARG A 57 12.94 -24.69 -24.17
CA ARG A 57 13.35 -25.89 -24.90
C ARG A 57 14.88 -25.96 -24.99
N GLY A 58 15.43 -27.15 -24.83
CA GLY A 58 16.88 -27.38 -24.82
C GLY A 58 17.48 -27.50 -23.42
N VAL A 59 16.78 -27.07 -22.36
CA VAL A 59 17.21 -27.34 -20.98
C VAL A 59 16.94 -28.82 -20.66
N GLN A 60 17.99 -29.63 -20.55
CA GLN A 60 17.89 -31.05 -20.23
C GLN A 60 18.17 -31.32 -18.75
N LEU A 61 17.26 -32.03 -18.08
CA LEU A 61 17.42 -32.47 -16.69
C LEU A 61 18.66 -33.35 -16.49
N THR A 62 19.04 -34.11 -17.52
CA THR A 62 20.25 -34.95 -17.49
C THR A 62 21.54 -34.13 -17.42
N ASP A 63 21.58 -32.97 -18.07
CA ASP A 63 22.70 -32.04 -17.99
C ASP A 63 22.75 -31.38 -16.61
N LEU A 64 21.59 -31.02 -16.04
CA LEU A 64 21.51 -30.48 -14.67
C LEU A 64 22.03 -31.49 -13.64
N LEU A 65 21.71 -32.78 -13.80
CA LEU A 65 22.17 -33.85 -12.91
C LEU A 65 23.68 -34.13 -13.03
N LYS A 66 24.29 -33.83 -14.18
CA LYS A 66 25.71 -34.09 -14.47
C LYS A 66 26.59 -32.85 -14.33
N ALA A 67 26.00 -31.68 -14.09
CA ALA A 67 26.73 -30.43 -13.93
C ALA A 67 27.70 -30.49 -12.71
N PRO A 68 28.84 -29.78 -12.76
CA PRO A 68 29.79 -29.74 -11.63
C PRO A 68 29.17 -29.25 -10.32
N ASN A 69 28.16 -28.38 -10.39
CA ASN A 69 27.37 -27.87 -9.27
C ASN A 69 25.94 -28.45 -9.22
N ALA A 70 25.75 -29.69 -9.68
CA ALA A 70 24.44 -30.34 -9.77
C ALA A 70 23.63 -30.26 -8.46
N ASP A 71 24.24 -30.48 -7.29
CA ASP A 71 23.51 -30.45 -6.02
C ASP A 71 22.95 -29.05 -5.70
N GLU A 72 23.67 -27.98 -6.05
CA GLU A 72 23.17 -26.61 -5.89
C GLU A 72 21.98 -26.35 -6.84
N ILE A 73 22.11 -26.78 -8.10
CA ILE A 73 21.05 -26.66 -9.12
C ILE A 73 19.81 -27.44 -8.72
N ILE A 74 19.95 -28.70 -8.28
CA ILE A 74 18.81 -29.54 -7.90
C ILE A 74 18.17 -29.04 -6.60
N ARG A 75 18.95 -28.51 -5.65
CA ARG A 75 18.42 -27.84 -4.46
C ARG A 75 17.57 -26.64 -4.84
N ASP A 76 18.09 -25.75 -5.70
CA ASP A 76 17.35 -24.57 -6.14
C ASP A 76 16.13 -24.97 -6.99
N LEU A 77 16.22 -26.05 -7.78
CA LEU A 77 15.08 -26.61 -8.50
C LEU A 77 14.00 -27.10 -7.54
N ALA A 78 14.35 -27.81 -6.47
CA ALA A 78 13.41 -28.25 -5.44
C ALA A 78 12.70 -27.06 -4.78
N ILE A 79 13.43 -25.99 -4.44
CA ILE A 79 12.87 -24.76 -3.87
C ILE A 79 11.93 -24.08 -4.87
N LEU A 80 12.35 -23.95 -6.14
CA LEU A 80 11.51 -23.37 -7.20
C LEU A 80 10.22 -24.17 -7.39
N VAL A 81 10.30 -25.50 -7.45
CA VAL A 81 9.13 -26.38 -7.55
C VAL A 81 8.21 -26.15 -6.35
N SER A 82 8.74 -26.09 -5.13
CA SER A 82 7.95 -25.82 -3.92
C SER A 82 7.30 -24.45 -3.93
N GLN A 83 7.96 -23.41 -4.46
CA GLN A 83 7.40 -22.06 -4.56
C GLN A 83 6.35 -21.94 -5.67
N ARG A 84 6.55 -22.64 -6.79
CA ARG A 84 5.72 -22.55 -8.00
C ARG A 84 4.68 -23.66 -8.11
N GLY A 85 4.66 -24.60 -7.16
CA GLY A 85 3.80 -25.78 -7.15
C GLY A 85 4.22 -26.86 -8.16
N VAL A 86 4.50 -26.48 -9.41
CA VAL A 86 4.90 -27.38 -10.50
C VAL A 86 5.83 -26.67 -11.49
N VAL A 87 6.78 -27.41 -12.06
CA VAL A 87 7.62 -26.97 -13.18
C VAL A 87 7.57 -27.95 -14.33
N PHE A 88 7.81 -27.45 -15.55
CA PHE A 88 7.66 -28.21 -16.78
C PHE A 88 8.93 -28.16 -17.64
N PHE A 89 9.21 -29.29 -18.27
CA PHE A 89 10.29 -29.47 -19.24
C PHE A 89 9.78 -30.20 -20.48
N ARG A 90 10.23 -29.78 -21.66
CA ARG A 90 9.88 -30.39 -22.95
C ARG A 90 11.01 -31.26 -23.47
N ASP A 91 10.65 -32.30 -24.21
CA ASP A 91 11.58 -33.15 -24.97
C ASP A 91 12.82 -33.63 -24.16
N GLN A 92 12.57 -34.36 -23.07
CA GLN A 92 13.61 -34.79 -22.14
C GLN A 92 14.17 -36.18 -22.47
N ASN A 93 15.50 -36.30 -22.52
CA ASN A 93 16.21 -37.57 -22.69
C ASN A 93 16.38 -38.37 -21.38
N LEU A 94 15.79 -37.89 -20.27
CA LEU A 94 15.85 -38.50 -18.93
C LEU A 94 15.40 -39.97 -18.92
N ASN A 95 16.28 -40.89 -18.53
CA ASN A 95 15.92 -42.31 -18.35
C ASN A 95 15.38 -42.59 -16.93
N ILE A 96 14.93 -43.82 -16.69
CA ILE A 96 14.29 -44.22 -15.42
C ILE A 96 15.26 -44.10 -14.23
N ASP A 97 16.51 -44.54 -14.38
CA ASP A 97 17.50 -44.47 -13.30
C ASP A 97 17.84 -43.02 -12.95
N GLU A 98 18.02 -42.17 -13.95
CA GLU A 98 18.24 -40.73 -13.77
C GLU A 98 17.00 -40.06 -13.14
N GLN A 99 15.78 -40.49 -13.49
CA GLN A 99 14.55 -40.01 -12.87
C GLN A 99 14.45 -40.42 -11.38
N LYS A 100 14.88 -41.64 -11.03
CA LYS A 100 14.99 -42.09 -9.63
C LYS A 100 16.01 -41.25 -8.85
N ILE A 101 17.20 -41.01 -9.44
CA ILE A 101 18.23 -40.16 -8.84
C ILE A 101 17.69 -38.74 -8.61
N LEU A 102 17.00 -38.16 -9.61
CA LEU A 102 16.41 -36.84 -9.49
C LEU A 102 15.38 -36.77 -8.36
N GLY A 103 14.46 -37.73 -8.28
CA GLY A 103 13.45 -37.80 -7.22
C GLY A 103 14.08 -37.90 -5.83
N THR A 104 15.12 -38.73 -5.68
CA THR A 104 15.87 -38.86 -4.42
C THR A 104 16.56 -37.56 -4.04
N LYS A 105 17.31 -36.94 -4.97
CA LYS A 105 18.07 -35.71 -4.72
C LYS A 105 17.17 -34.51 -4.40
N LEU A 106 16.04 -34.34 -5.09
CA LEU A 106 15.10 -33.26 -4.79
C LEU A 106 14.66 -33.30 -3.31
N GLY A 107 14.27 -34.48 -2.84
CA GLY A 107 13.90 -34.69 -1.44
C GLY A 107 15.07 -34.45 -0.48
N GLU A 108 16.22 -35.08 -0.70
CA GLU A 108 17.39 -35.01 0.20
C GLU A 108 17.93 -33.58 0.33
N LEU A 109 18.11 -32.89 -0.80
CA LEU A 109 18.64 -31.53 -0.84
C LEU A 109 17.64 -30.47 -0.35
N SER A 110 16.35 -30.82 -0.31
CA SER A 110 15.31 -30.00 0.32
C SER A 110 15.08 -30.32 1.81
N GLY A 111 15.81 -31.30 2.36
CA GLY A 111 15.81 -31.62 3.79
C GLY A 111 14.76 -32.63 4.23
N LYS A 112 14.33 -33.56 3.36
CA LYS A 112 13.47 -34.67 3.79
C LYS A 112 14.17 -35.56 4.85
N PRO A 113 13.44 -36.27 5.71
CA PRO A 113 14.04 -37.21 6.66
C PRO A 113 14.83 -38.32 5.97
N GLU A 114 15.98 -38.73 6.52
CA GLU A 114 16.83 -39.79 5.95
C GLU A 114 16.11 -41.14 5.77
N SER A 115 15.11 -41.41 6.63
CA SER A 115 14.27 -42.61 6.57
C SER A 115 13.26 -42.61 5.41
N SER A 116 13.08 -41.48 4.72
CA SER A 116 12.09 -41.32 3.65
C SER A 116 12.74 -41.52 2.27
N LYS A 117 12.42 -42.64 1.64
CA LYS A 117 12.97 -43.05 0.34
C LYS A 117 11.96 -42.81 -0.80
N LEU A 118 12.17 -43.45 -1.94
CA LEU A 118 11.18 -43.46 -3.02
C LEU A 118 10.01 -44.36 -2.62
N HIS A 119 8.80 -43.95 -2.98
CA HIS A 119 7.58 -44.65 -2.62
C HIS A 119 7.34 -45.89 -3.49
N VAL A 120 6.87 -46.97 -2.88
CA VAL A 120 6.40 -48.18 -3.56
C VAL A 120 4.87 -48.24 -3.47
N HIS A 121 4.17 -48.23 -4.61
CA HIS A 121 2.70 -48.19 -4.60
C HIS A 121 2.09 -49.48 -4.00
N PRO A 122 1.01 -49.40 -3.18
CA PRO A 122 0.40 -50.57 -2.54
C PRO A 122 -0.01 -51.70 -3.49
N THR A 123 -0.35 -51.36 -4.74
CA THR A 123 -0.80 -52.30 -5.79
C THR A 123 0.24 -52.56 -6.88
N THR A 124 1.49 -52.13 -6.72
CA THR A 124 2.58 -52.55 -7.62
C THR A 124 2.97 -53.98 -7.30
N GLU A 125 3.17 -54.81 -8.32
CA GLU A 125 3.64 -56.19 -8.14
C GLU A 125 5.09 -56.23 -7.63
N ALA A 126 5.45 -57.28 -6.90
CA ALA A 126 6.82 -57.46 -6.43
C ALA A 126 7.76 -57.81 -7.59
N SER A 127 8.94 -57.17 -7.61
CA SER A 127 9.97 -57.40 -8.63
C SER A 127 9.60 -56.91 -10.02
N SER A 128 8.98 -55.72 -10.11
CA SER A 128 8.70 -55.08 -11.41
C SER A 128 9.99 -54.88 -12.22
N GLU A 129 9.93 -55.09 -13.54
CA GLU A 129 11.08 -54.94 -14.45
C GLU A 129 11.69 -53.53 -14.44
N LEU A 130 10.92 -52.50 -14.09
CA LEU A 130 11.37 -51.10 -13.97
C LEU A 130 11.78 -50.73 -12.52
N GLY A 131 11.69 -51.69 -11.60
CA GLY A 131 11.84 -51.52 -10.16
C GLY A 131 10.54 -51.12 -9.46
N ASP A 132 10.43 -51.52 -8.20
CA ASP A 132 9.20 -51.40 -7.40
C ASP A 132 8.80 -49.94 -7.12
N GLU A 133 9.74 -49.00 -7.23
CA GLU A 133 9.54 -47.57 -6.98
C GLU A 133 8.95 -46.81 -8.19
N ILE A 134 8.77 -47.49 -9.33
CA ILE A 134 8.21 -46.89 -10.55
C ILE A 134 6.72 -47.18 -10.64
N SER A 135 5.94 -46.10 -10.73
CA SER A 135 4.53 -46.18 -11.07
C SER A 135 4.33 -45.93 -12.56
N VAL A 136 4.09 -46.99 -13.32
CA VAL A 136 3.71 -46.90 -14.74
C VAL A 136 2.25 -46.44 -14.84
N ILE A 137 2.03 -45.25 -15.40
CA ILE A 137 0.73 -44.61 -15.57
C ILE A 137 0.23 -44.86 -17.00
N THR A 138 -0.62 -45.87 -17.15
CA THR A 138 -1.17 -46.30 -18.46
C THR A 138 -2.68 -46.19 -18.54
N SER A 139 -3.22 -45.95 -19.74
CA SER A 139 -4.64 -46.09 -20.01
C SER A 139 -5.18 -47.52 -19.79
N GLU A 140 -4.37 -48.55 -20.04
CA GLU A 140 -4.74 -49.97 -19.81
C GLU A 140 -4.96 -50.27 -18.32
N ARG A 141 -4.00 -49.93 -17.46
CA ARG A 141 -4.17 -50.08 -16.00
C ARG A 141 -5.41 -49.33 -15.52
N ARG A 142 -5.72 -48.16 -16.08
CA ARG A 142 -6.95 -47.40 -15.76
C ARG A 142 -8.24 -48.13 -16.16
N GLN A 143 -8.22 -48.94 -17.21
CA GLN A 143 -9.38 -49.77 -17.59
C GLN A 143 -9.73 -50.76 -16.47
N VAL A 144 -8.73 -51.37 -15.82
CA VAL A 144 -8.94 -52.23 -14.65
C VAL A 144 -9.63 -51.49 -13.50
N TYR A 145 -9.22 -50.24 -13.23
CA TYR A 145 -9.92 -49.39 -12.25
C TYR A 145 -11.35 -49.06 -12.68
N ASN A 146 -11.61 -48.89 -13.98
CA ASN A 146 -12.94 -48.60 -14.49
C ASN A 146 -13.87 -49.82 -14.38
N ASP A 147 -13.36 -51.02 -14.68
CA ASP A 147 -14.13 -52.26 -14.66
C ASP A 147 -14.50 -52.68 -13.23
N ALA A 148 -13.71 -52.25 -12.23
CA ALA A 148 -13.99 -52.49 -10.81
C ALA A 148 -15.21 -51.72 -10.25
N PHE A 149 -15.72 -50.68 -10.94
CA PHE A 149 -16.84 -49.85 -10.45
C PHE A 149 -17.92 -49.64 -11.54
N ALA A 150 -19.11 -50.23 -11.35
CA ALA A 150 -20.21 -50.20 -12.32
C ALA A 150 -20.88 -48.82 -12.51
N ASP A 151 -20.93 -47.98 -11.48
CA ASP A 151 -21.47 -46.61 -11.53
C ASP A 151 -20.38 -45.60 -11.11
N ARG A 152 -20.09 -44.63 -11.97
CA ARG A 152 -18.95 -43.70 -11.82
C ARG A 152 -19.34 -42.26 -12.10
N SER A 153 -18.75 -41.34 -11.33
CA SER A 153 -18.91 -39.92 -11.57
C SER A 153 -18.34 -39.51 -12.93
N ARG A 154 -19.10 -38.74 -13.69
CA ARG A 154 -18.65 -38.12 -14.95
C ARG A 154 -17.97 -36.77 -14.75
N PHE A 155 -17.89 -36.27 -13.51
CA PHE A 155 -17.24 -34.99 -13.23
C PHE A 155 -15.72 -35.17 -13.08
N ALA A 156 -14.95 -34.52 -13.95
CA ALA A 156 -13.47 -34.51 -13.88
C ALA A 156 -12.95 -33.92 -12.56
N THR A 157 -13.75 -33.09 -11.89
CA THR A 157 -13.44 -32.50 -10.57
C THR A 157 -13.31 -33.54 -9.46
N THR A 158 -13.83 -34.76 -9.64
CA THR A 158 -13.67 -35.84 -8.67
C THR A 158 -12.23 -36.36 -8.58
N GLY A 159 -11.40 -36.10 -9.59
CA GLY A 159 -10.02 -36.55 -9.67
C GLY A 159 -8.99 -35.65 -8.97
N TRP A 160 -9.37 -34.50 -8.41
CA TRP A 160 -8.42 -33.61 -7.74
C TRP A 160 -7.84 -34.25 -6.47
N HIS A 161 -6.52 -34.43 -6.44
CA HIS A 161 -5.79 -35.01 -5.31
C HIS A 161 -4.34 -34.54 -5.20
N SER A 162 -3.79 -34.69 -4.00
CA SER A 162 -2.35 -34.81 -3.80
C SER A 162 -2.05 -36.30 -3.63
N ASP A 163 -0.92 -36.76 -4.14
CA ASP A 163 -0.52 -38.17 -4.09
C ASP A 163 -0.35 -38.66 -2.65
N ILE A 164 -0.84 -39.88 -2.38
CA ILE A 164 -0.43 -40.68 -1.21
C ILE A 164 -0.78 -40.03 0.15
N THR A 165 -1.76 -39.12 0.20
CA THR A 165 -2.16 -38.49 1.47
C THR A 165 -2.79 -39.46 2.48
N PHE A 166 -3.13 -40.67 2.05
CA PHE A 166 -3.62 -41.75 2.92
C PHE A 166 -2.50 -42.47 3.69
N GLU A 167 -1.23 -42.21 3.38
CA GLU A 167 -0.11 -42.70 4.17
C GLU A 167 0.27 -41.70 5.26
N PRO A 168 0.82 -42.15 6.40
CA PRO A 168 1.33 -41.28 7.43
C PRO A 168 2.50 -40.38 6.97
N ILE A 169 3.36 -40.89 6.09
CA ILE A 169 4.45 -40.15 5.46
C ILE A 169 4.13 -40.01 3.96
N PRO A 170 3.42 -38.95 3.54
CA PRO A 170 3.01 -38.75 2.15
C PRO A 170 4.18 -38.25 1.29
N SER A 171 3.92 -38.13 -0.01
CA SER A 171 4.91 -37.65 -0.97
C SER A 171 5.31 -36.19 -0.75
N ASP A 172 6.61 -35.91 -0.91
CA ASP A 172 7.12 -34.55 -1.09
C ASP A 172 7.08 -34.11 -2.56
N TYR A 173 7.80 -34.79 -3.43
CA TYR A 173 7.87 -34.48 -4.86
C TYR A 173 7.46 -35.68 -5.70
N ALA A 174 6.84 -35.38 -6.83
CA ALA A 174 6.58 -36.36 -7.86
C ALA A 174 7.04 -35.86 -9.23
N ILE A 175 7.55 -36.80 -10.02
CA ILE A 175 8.11 -36.56 -11.36
C ILE A 175 7.37 -37.49 -12.31
N LEU A 176 6.74 -36.94 -13.34
CA LEU A 176 6.07 -37.72 -14.39
C LEU A 176 6.67 -37.38 -15.75
N LYS A 177 7.19 -38.40 -16.44
CA LYS A 177 7.58 -38.32 -17.85
C LYS A 177 6.54 -39.01 -18.72
N VAL A 178 5.95 -38.31 -19.69
CA VAL A 178 5.02 -38.93 -20.65
C VAL A 178 5.73 -39.18 -21.97
N HIS A 179 5.98 -40.45 -22.32
CA HIS A 179 6.69 -40.85 -23.54
C HIS A 179 5.77 -41.38 -24.64
N THR A 180 4.56 -41.85 -24.28
CA THR A 180 3.53 -42.30 -25.24
C THR A 180 2.28 -41.46 -25.09
N LEU A 181 1.94 -40.71 -26.14
CA LEU A 181 0.77 -39.85 -26.18
C LEU A 181 -0.42 -40.54 -26.86
N PRO A 182 -1.67 -40.19 -26.51
CA PRO A 182 -2.83 -40.67 -27.24
C PRO A 182 -2.83 -40.18 -28.68
N SER A 183 -3.21 -41.04 -29.62
CA SER A 183 -3.25 -40.73 -31.06
C SER A 183 -4.61 -41.12 -31.64
N ALA A 184 -5.55 -40.17 -31.66
CA ALA A 184 -6.86 -40.38 -32.29
C ALA A 184 -6.86 -39.74 -33.70
N ASN A 185 -7.18 -40.53 -34.72
CA ASN A 185 -7.34 -40.07 -36.12
C ASN A 185 -6.13 -39.28 -36.68
N GLY A 186 -4.91 -39.66 -36.31
CA GLY A 186 -3.68 -38.97 -36.77
C GLY A 186 -3.38 -37.65 -36.05
N SER A 187 -4.18 -37.27 -35.04
CA SER A 187 -3.94 -36.11 -34.18
C SER A 187 -3.61 -36.53 -32.76
N THR A 188 -2.53 -35.98 -32.21
CA THR A 188 -2.16 -36.14 -30.81
C THR A 188 -2.96 -35.15 -29.95
N THR A 189 -4.04 -35.61 -29.32
CA THR A 189 -4.93 -34.77 -28.52
C THR A 189 -5.48 -35.50 -27.29
N GLY A 190 -5.77 -34.73 -26.24
CA GLY A 190 -6.27 -35.22 -24.96
C GLY A 190 -5.17 -35.74 -24.03
N GLY A 191 -5.54 -36.02 -22.78
CA GLY A 191 -4.65 -36.58 -21.76
C GLY A 191 -3.87 -35.54 -20.95
N ASP A 192 -4.32 -34.29 -20.98
CA ASP A 192 -3.75 -33.17 -20.24
C ASP A 192 -3.81 -33.40 -18.73
N THR A 193 -2.97 -32.67 -18.00
CA THR A 193 -3.00 -32.67 -16.53
C THR A 193 -3.14 -31.24 -16.02
N LEU A 194 -3.97 -31.07 -15.01
CA LEU A 194 -4.17 -29.79 -14.34
C LEU A 194 -3.56 -29.86 -12.94
N TRP A 195 -2.99 -28.75 -12.49
CA TRP A 195 -2.51 -28.55 -11.12
C TRP A 195 -3.21 -27.35 -10.49
N ALA A 196 -3.28 -27.33 -9.15
CA ALA A 196 -3.94 -26.29 -8.37
C ALA A 196 -3.17 -25.98 -7.08
N SER A 197 -2.89 -24.69 -6.84
CA SER A 197 -2.08 -24.27 -5.69
C SER A 197 -2.88 -24.35 -4.37
N GLY A 198 -2.39 -25.15 -3.42
CA GLY A 198 -2.92 -25.23 -2.07
C GLY A 198 -2.62 -23.97 -1.23
N TYR A 199 -1.59 -23.20 -1.59
CA TYR A 199 -1.30 -21.89 -0.98
C TYR A 199 -2.39 -20.87 -1.35
N GLU A 200 -2.71 -20.79 -2.63
CA GLU A 200 -3.73 -19.90 -3.16
C GLU A 200 -5.14 -20.27 -2.67
N ALA A 201 -5.38 -21.57 -2.46
CA ALA A 201 -6.60 -22.04 -1.81
C ALA A 201 -6.70 -21.54 -0.36
N TYR A 202 -5.59 -21.48 0.38
CA TYR A 202 -5.55 -20.98 1.75
C TYR A 202 -5.82 -19.47 1.82
N ASP A 203 -5.25 -18.68 0.92
CA ASP A 203 -5.44 -17.21 0.89
C ASP A 203 -6.86 -16.76 0.61
N ARG A 204 -7.62 -17.59 -0.12
CA ARG A 204 -9.02 -17.30 -0.44
C ARG A 204 -9.94 -17.55 0.74
N LEU A 205 -9.47 -18.19 1.81
CA LEU A 205 -10.24 -18.38 3.02
C LEU A 205 -10.38 -17.05 3.76
N SER A 206 -11.56 -16.83 4.35
CA SER A 206 -11.67 -15.73 5.31
C SER A 206 -10.74 -16.00 6.51
N PRO A 207 -10.14 -14.99 7.13
CA PRO A 207 -9.10 -15.21 8.13
C PRO A 207 -9.59 -15.94 9.38
N SER A 208 -10.83 -15.67 9.79
CA SER A 208 -11.47 -16.37 10.90
C SER A 208 -11.68 -17.84 10.59
N PHE A 209 -12.07 -18.16 9.36
CA PHE A 209 -12.27 -19.52 8.92
C PHE A 209 -10.94 -20.25 8.73
N ALA A 210 -9.95 -19.62 8.11
CA ALA A 210 -8.58 -20.14 8.02
C ALA A 210 -8.05 -20.53 9.39
N LYS A 211 -8.12 -19.62 10.37
CA LYS A 211 -7.66 -19.89 11.75
C LYS A 211 -8.42 -21.03 12.43
N TYR A 212 -9.73 -21.13 12.19
CA TYR A 212 -10.50 -22.26 12.68
C TYR A 212 -9.98 -23.58 12.08
N LEU A 213 -9.75 -23.61 10.76
CA LEU A 213 -9.21 -24.79 10.06
C LEU A 213 -7.77 -25.13 10.46
N GLU A 214 -6.95 -24.14 10.83
CA GLU A 214 -5.60 -24.35 11.38
C GLU A 214 -5.59 -25.21 12.66
N THR A 215 -6.73 -25.30 13.36
CA THR A 215 -6.87 -26.14 14.57
C THR A 215 -7.36 -27.57 14.28
N LEU A 216 -7.73 -27.87 13.03
CA LEU A 216 -8.42 -29.11 12.68
C LEU A 216 -7.52 -30.06 11.89
N GLU A 217 -7.81 -31.34 12.08
CA GLU A 217 -7.21 -32.46 11.34
C GLU A 217 -8.29 -33.21 10.57
N ALA A 218 -7.92 -33.93 9.52
CA ALA A 218 -8.81 -34.76 8.73
C ALA A 218 -8.24 -36.17 8.50
N VAL A 219 -9.15 -37.14 8.35
CA VAL A 219 -8.86 -38.52 7.98
C VAL A 219 -8.75 -38.61 6.47
N HIS A 220 -7.62 -39.14 5.99
CA HIS A 220 -7.33 -39.46 4.60
C HIS A 220 -7.25 -40.97 4.45
N GLU A 221 -7.94 -41.52 3.48
CA GLU A 221 -8.15 -42.96 3.40
C GLU A 221 -8.31 -43.43 1.95
N ALA A 222 -7.70 -44.56 1.64
CA ALA A 222 -7.70 -45.17 0.32
C ALA A 222 -8.11 -46.65 0.33
N ARG A 223 -9.11 -47.04 1.14
CA ARG A 223 -9.62 -48.44 1.19
C ARG A 223 -10.08 -48.96 -0.18
N PHE A 224 -10.45 -48.07 -1.10
CA PHE A 224 -10.83 -48.46 -2.46
C PHE A 224 -9.71 -49.23 -3.20
N PHE A 225 -8.43 -49.01 -2.87
CA PHE A 225 -7.33 -49.81 -3.45
C PHE A 225 -7.41 -51.29 -3.08
N ARG A 226 -7.97 -51.64 -1.91
CA ARG A 226 -8.22 -53.04 -1.56
C ARG A 226 -9.25 -53.66 -2.50
N LEU A 227 -10.35 -52.94 -2.76
CA LEU A 227 -11.39 -53.40 -3.70
C LEU A 227 -10.83 -53.65 -5.11
N ILE A 228 -9.94 -52.77 -5.58
CA ILE A 228 -9.28 -52.93 -6.88
C ILE A 228 -8.27 -54.08 -6.86
N ALA A 229 -7.48 -54.21 -5.79
CA ALA A 229 -6.52 -55.29 -5.63
C ALA A 229 -7.23 -56.66 -5.63
N ASP A 230 -8.33 -56.77 -4.88
CA ASP A 230 -9.18 -57.97 -4.84
C ASP A 230 -9.79 -58.27 -6.21
N GLY A 231 -10.34 -57.27 -6.89
CA GLY A 231 -10.94 -57.41 -8.22
C GLY A 231 -9.93 -57.72 -9.33
N ALA A 232 -8.66 -57.31 -9.17
CA ALA A 232 -7.57 -57.61 -10.09
C ALA A 232 -6.75 -58.84 -9.67
N HIS A 233 -7.10 -59.51 -8.57
CA HIS A 233 -6.33 -60.62 -7.97
C HIS A 233 -4.87 -60.27 -7.66
N ILE A 234 -4.58 -59.01 -7.33
CA ILE A 234 -3.24 -58.53 -6.94
C ILE A 234 -3.15 -58.52 -5.42
N LYS A 235 -2.11 -59.14 -4.85
CA LYS A 235 -1.86 -59.05 -3.41
C LYS A 235 -1.40 -57.63 -3.06
N LEU A 236 -2.11 -56.98 -2.13
CA LEU A 236 -1.68 -55.68 -1.60
C LEU A 236 -0.37 -55.82 -0.81
N ARG A 237 0.56 -54.89 -1.02
CA ARG A 237 1.81 -54.84 -0.26
C ARG A 237 1.57 -54.43 1.19
N ASP A 238 1.93 -55.31 2.11
CA ASP A 238 1.85 -55.12 3.57
C ASP A 238 3.18 -54.70 4.21
N GLY A 239 4.32 -54.86 3.52
CA GLY A 239 5.64 -54.40 3.94
C GLY A 239 5.86 -52.88 3.83
N GLU A 240 7.09 -52.43 4.11
CA GLU A 240 7.46 -51.01 4.02
C GLU A 240 7.34 -50.47 2.59
N ARG A 241 6.67 -49.32 2.44
CA ARG A 241 6.45 -48.65 1.15
C ARG A 241 7.33 -47.39 0.99
N GLY A 242 8.62 -47.53 1.29
CA GLY A 242 9.63 -46.47 1.18
C GLY A 242 9.90 -45.69 2.49
N SER A 243 9.15 -45.97 3.56
CA SER A 243 9.37 -45.42 4.90
C SER A 243 8.91 -46.42 5.96
N PRO A 244 9.59 -46.51 7.12
CA PRO A 244 9.14 -47.35 8.24
C PRO A 244 7.78 -46.91 8.82
N GLY A 245 7.32 -45.69 8.50
CA GLY A 245 5.99 -45.19 8.86
C GLY A 245 4.87 -45.62 7.91
N ASN A 246 5.20 -46.15 6.73
CA ASN A 246 4.23 -46.53 5.69
C ASN A 246 4.24 -48.05 5.52
N ILE A 247 3.59 -48.75 6.44
CA ILE A 247 3.53 -50.22 6.50
C ILE A 247 2.09 -50.69 6.73
N GLY A 248 1.78 -51.93 6.37
CA GLY A 248 0.47 -52.54 6.58
C GLY A 248 -0.55 -52.16 5.50
N ASP A 249 -1.76 -52.69 5.61
CA ASP A 249 -2.77 -52.61 4.55
C ASP A 249 -3.86 -51.55 4.81
N HIS A 250 -3.82 -50.83 5.93
CA HIS A 250 -4.89 -49.91 6.39
C HIS A 250 -5.13 -48.75 5.43
N LEU A 251 -4.05 -48.21 4.83
CA LEU A 251 -4.09 -47.09 3.89
C LEU A 251 -4.97 -45.94 4.42
N GLU A 252 -4.76 -45.57 5.69
CA GLU A 252 -5.47 -44.52 6.40
C GLU A 252 -4.48 -43.70 7.23
N ALA A 253 -4.62 -42.37 7.20
CA ALA A 253 -3.79 -41.43 7.97
C ALA A 253 -4.59 -40.20 8.40
N VAL A 254 -4.11 -39.52 9.45
CA VAL A 254 -4.68 -38.26 9.94
C VAL A 254 -3.67 -37.13 9.74
N HIS A 255 -4.10 -36.08 9.06
CA HIS A 255 -3.27 -34.93 8.70
C HIS A 255 -3.96 -33.61 9.06
N PRO A 256 -3.21 -32.53 9.35
CA PRO A 256 -3.80 -31.21 9.54
C PRO A 256 -4.47 -30.72 8.25
N ILE A 257 -5.61 -30.04 8.38
CA ILE A 257 -6.32 -29.45 7.23
C ILE A 257 -5.49 -28.33 6.61
N ILE A 258 -4.80 -27.55 7.45
CA ILE A 258 -3.82 -26.55 7.01
C ILE A 258 -2.44 -27.07 7.38
N ARG A 259 -1.57 -27.27 6.40
CA ARG A 259 -0.18 -27.68 6.64
C ARG A 259 0.80 -26.57 6.35
N THR A 260 1.99 -26.68 6.94
CA THR A 260 3.17 -25.87 6.60
C THR A 260 4.08 -26.68 5.68
N ASN A 261 4.49 -26.10 4.55
CA ASN A 261 5.52 -26.71 3.70
C ASN A 261 6.91 -26.39 4.31
N PRO A 262 7.74 -27.39 4.66
CA PRO A 262 9.03 -27.17 5.30
C PRO A 262 10.06 -26.47 4.41
N VAL A 263 9.91 -26.55 3.08
CA VAL A 263 10.84 -25.94 2.13
C VAL A 263 10.60 -24.44 2.04
N THR A 264 9.33 -24.03 1.92
CA THR A 264 8.96 -22.61 1.74
C THR A 264 8.59 -21.92 3.05
N GLY A 265 8.22 -22.69 4.08
CA GLY A 265 7.55 -22.19 5.27
C GLY A 265 6.22 -21.53 4.93
N TRP A 266 5.45 -22.03 3.97
CA TRP A 266 4.15 -21.45 3.60
C TRP A 266 3.00 -22.35 4.03
N LYS A 267 1.85 -21.74 4.36
CA LYS A 267 0.63 -22.43 4.76
C LYS A 267 -0.21 -22.78 3.52
N GLY A 268 -0.65 -24.02 3.42
CA GLY A 268 -1.54 -24.48 2.36
C GLY A 268 -2.66 -25.35 2.89
N VAL A 269 -3.82 -25.30 2.23
CA VAL A 269 -4.88 -26.30 2.44
C VAL A 269 -4.32 -27.66 2.04
N PHE A 270 -4.59 -28.71 2.83
CA PHE A 270 -4.12 -30.07 2.60
C PHE A 270 -5.24 -31.10 2.80
N VAL A 271 -6.34 -30.89 2.09
CA VAL A 271 -7.43 -31.86 1.98
C VAL A 271 -7.78 -32.04 0.51
N ASN A 272 -8.20 -33.23 0.13
CA ASN A 272 -8.55 -33.50 -1.25
C ASN A 272 -9.76 -34.43 -1.36
N ARG A 273 -10.49 -34.27 -2.47
CA ARG A 273 -11.77 -34.95 -2.68
C ARG A 273 -11.64 -36.47 -2.80
N ASN A 274 -10.47 -36.94 -3.25
CA ASN A 274 -10.24 -38.35 -3.48
C ASN A 274 -10.05 -39.13 -2.15
N PHE A 275 -9.18 -38.62 -1.28
CA PHE A 275 -8.76 -39.33 -0.06
C PHE A 275 -9.39 -38.81 1.23
N THR A 276 -9.70 -37.51 1.35
CA THR A 276 -10.19 -36.95 2.61
C THR A 276 -11.66 -37.33 2.85
N LYS A 277 -11.95 -38.01 3.97
CA LYS A 277 -13.29 -38.52 4.29
C LYS A 277 -13.99 -37.79 5.42
N ARG A 278 -13.23 -37.29 6.40
CA ARG A 278 -13.81 -36.77 7.65
C ARG A 278 -12.87 -35.80 8.36
N ILE A 279 -13.39 -34.63 8.73
CA ILE A 279 -12.71 -33.69 9.64
C ILE A 279 -12.93 -34.14 11.09
N LEU A 280 -11.89 -34.14 11.92
CA LEU A 280 -11.99 -34.48 13.34
C LEU A 280 -12.40 -33.26 14.17
N GLY A 281 -13.06 -33.50 15.31
CA GLY A 281 -13.46 -32.43 16.25
C GLY A 281 -14.75 -31.66 15.91
N VAL A 282 -15.41 -32.00 14.80
CA VAL A 282 -16.68 -31.40 14.35
C VAL A 282 -17.72 -32.49 14.10
N THR A 283 -19.01 -32.18 13.94
CA THR A 283 -20.04 -33.15 13.54
C THR A 283 -19.87 -33.59 12.07
N LYS A 284 -20.52 -34.68 11.65
CA LYS A 284 -20.42 -35.19 10.26
C LYS A 284 -20.95 -34.17 9.26
N ASP A 285 -22.07 -33.53 9.56
CA ASP A 285 -22.69 -32.52 8.70
C ASP A 285 -21.79 -31.30 8.52
N GLU A 286 -21.19 -30.80 9.61
CA GLU A 286 -20.20 -29.72 9.57
C GLU A 286 -18.97 -30.12 8.73
N SER A 287 -18.46 -31.33 8.92
CA SER A 287 -17.34 -31.85 8.13
C SER A 287 -17.67 -31.87 6.64
N ASP A 288 -18.85 -32.33 6.26
CA ASP A 288 -19.25 -32.42 4.85
C ASP A 288 -19.38 -31.03 4.22
N ILE A 289 -19.95 -30.07 4.95
CA ILE A 289 -20.07 -28.68 4.49
C ILE A 289 -18.69 -28.05 4.30
N ILE A 290 -17.81 -28.20 5.29
CA ILE A 290 -16.46 -27.62 5.26
C ILE A 290 -15.63 -28.25 4.14
N LEU A 291 -15.59 -29.59 4.06
CA LEU A 291 -14.83 -30.29 3.03
C LEU A 291 -15.35 -29.94 1.64
N LYS A 292 -16.67 -29.90 1.45
CA LYS A 292 -17.26 -29.47 0.17
C LYS A 292 -16.78 -28.08 -0.23
N HIS A 293 -16.81 -27.11 0.70
CA HIS A 293 -16.34 -25.76 0.41
C HIS A 293 -14.85 -25.74 0.02
N LEU A 294 -13.99 -26.47 0.74
CA LEU A 294 -12.56 -26.57 0.42
C LEU A 294 -12.31 -27.22 -0.96
N PHE A 295 -13.08 -28.24 -1.32
CA PHE A 295 -13.00 -28.88 -2.64
C PHE A 295 -13.50 -27.95 -3.76
N ASP A 296 -14.55 -27.17 -3.49
CA ASP A 296 -15.09 -26.18 -4.42
C ASP A 296 -14.07 -25.05 -4.68
N ILE A 297 -13.30 -24.62 -3.67
CA ILE A 297 -12.21 -23.65 -3.86
C ILE A 297 -11.22 -24.17 -4.89
N VAL A 298 -10.75 -25.41 -4.74
CA VAL A 298 -9.80 -26.01 -5.69
C VAL A 298 -10.41 -26.14 -7.08
N SER A 299 -11.67 -26.57 -7.18
CA SER A 299 -12.31 -26.91 -8.46
C SER A 299 -12.82 -25.71 -9.26
N TYR A 300 -13.34 -24.66 -8.60
CA TYR A 300 -14.01 -23.53 -9.25
C TYR A 300 -13.11 -22.32 -9.52
N ASN A 301 -11.96 -22.21 -8.84
CA ASN A 301 -11.01 -21.12 -9.06
C ASN A 301 -10.00 -21.51 -10.14
N HIS A 302 -10.29 -21.19 -11.40
CA HIS A 302 -9.38 -21.50 -12.52
C HIS A 302 -8.10 -20.65 -12.50
N ASP A 303 -8.08 -19.54 -11.76
CA ASP A 303 -6.97 -18.60 -11.59
C ASP A 303 -5.90 -19.08 -10.58
N LEU A 304 -6.19 -20.11 -9.76
CA LEU A 304 -5.18 -20.83 -8.96
C LEU A 304 -4.68 -22.11 -9.64
N GLN A 305 -5.13 -22.39 -10.86
CA GLN A 305 -4.84 -23.61 -11.61
C GLN A 305 -3.88 -23.35 -12.77
N VAL A 306 -3.14 -24.37 -13.17
CA VAL A 306 -2.41 -24.44 -14.45
C VAL A 306 -2.75 -25.74 -15.16
N ARG A 307 -3.00 -25.66 -16.46
CA ARG A 307 -3.24 -26.83 -17.32
C ARG A 307 -2.03 -27.03 -18.22
N PHE A 308 -1.47 -28.24 -18.22
CA PHE A 308 -0.36 -28.61 -19.08
C PHE A 308 -0.80 -29.62 -20.14
N LYS A 309 -0.61 -29.24 -21.40
CA LYS A 309 -0.76 -30.13 -22.54
C LYS A 309 0.54 -30.90 -22.75
N TRP A 310 0.48 -32.22 -22.65
CA TRP A 310 1.65 -33.08 -22.79
C TRP A 310 2.16 -33.12 -24.24
N GLU A 311 3.49 -33.10 -24.39
CA GLU A 311 4.20 -33.47 -25.61
C GLU A 311 5.07 -34.70 -25.34
N LYS A 312 5.59 -35.31 -26.40
CA LYS A 312 6.39 -36.53 -26.29
C LYS A 312 7.63 -36.22 -25.46
N ASN A 313 7.89 -37.05 -24.46
CA ASN A 313 8.99 -36.90 -23.50
C ASN A 313 8.93 -35.61 -22.67
N SER A 314 7.77 -34.97 -22.54
CA SER A 314 7.63 -33.88 -21.56
C SER A 314 7.71 -34.45 -20.14
N VAL A 315 8.27 -33.66 -19.23
CA VAL A 315 8.40 -33.97 -17.80
C VAL A 315 7.74 -32.86 -16.99
N ALA A 316 6.94 -33.25 -16.00
CA ALA A 316 6.46 -32.35 -14.95
C ALA A 316 7.03 -32.79 -13.61
N ILE A 317 7.50 -31.83 -12.81
CA ILE A 317 7.95 -32.03 -11.43
C ILE A 317 7.08 -31.14 -10.55
N TRP A 318 6.39 -31.72 -9.56
CA TRP A 318 5.55 -30.94 -8.65
C TRP A 318 5.82 -31.26 -7.19
N ASP A 319 5.57 -30.27 -6.34
CA ASP A 319 5.60 -30.41 -4.89
C ASP A 319 4.21 -30.83 -4.40
N ASN A 320 4.11 -32.08 -3.99
CA ASN A 320 2.88 -32.72 -3.52
C ASN A 320 2.48 -32.26 -2.10
N ARG A 321 3.34 -31.50 -1.42
CA ARG A 321 3.07 -30.93 -0.12
C ARG A 321 2.03 -29.82 -0.16
N SER A 322 1.92 -29.10 -1.26
CA SER A 322 1.05 -27.90 -1.32
C SER A 322 0.40 -27.70 -2.67
N ASN A 323 0.29 -28.79 -3.45
CA ASN A 323 -0.27 -28.77 -4.79
C ASN A 323 -1.23 -29.95 -4.96
N TYR A 324 -2.28 -29.72 -5.74
CA TYR A 324 -3.21 -30.74 -6.19
C TYR A 324 -3.04 -30.96 -7.68
N HIS A 325 -3.43 -32.13 -8.17
CA HIS A 325 -3.50 -32.39 -9.60
C HIS A 325 -4.67 -33.29 -9.96
N THR A 326 -5.06 -33.23 -11.23
CA THR A 326 -6.06 -34.12 -11.83
C THR A 326 -5.70 -34.41 -13.29
N ALA A 327 -5.83 -35.68 -13.68
CA ALA A 327 -5.66 -36.10 -15.07
C ALA A 327 -6.97 -35.92 -15.85
N THR A 328 -6.86 -35.49 -17.11
CA THR A 328 -8.00 -35.37 -18.01
C THR A 328 -8.11 -36.64 -18.84
N PHE A 329 -9.25 -37.33 -18.75
CA PHE A 329 -9.51 -38.59 -19.45
C PHE A 329 -10.31 -38.37 -20.74
N ASP A 330 -9.87 -37.43 -21.58
CA ASP A 330 -10.55 -36.97 -22.81
C ASP A 330 -9.96 -37.55 -24.11
N TYR A 331 -9.23 -38.66 -24.01
CA TYR A 331 -8.53 -39.31 -25.13
C TYR A 331 -9.11 -40.68 -25.53
N GLY A 332 -10.32 -41.01 -25.06
CA GLY A 332 -10.98 -42.28 -25.37
C GLY A 332 -10.19 -43.50 -24.87
N GLY A 333 -10.23 -44.59 -25.63
CA GLY A 333 -9.46 -45.82 -25.37
C GLY A 333 -8.01 -45.76 -25.85
N GLU A 334 -7.54 -44.62 -26.35
CA GLU A 334 -6.21 -44.49 -26.93
C GLU A 334 -5.10 -44.71 -25.91
N ARG A 335 -3.97 -45.18 -26.41
CA ARG A 335 -2.82 -45.54 -25.58
C ARG A 335 -2.10 -44.29 -25.08
N ARG A 336 -2.01 -44.14 -23.75
CA ARG A 336 -1.23 -43.10 -23.07
C ARG A 336 -0.38 -43.75 -22.01
N ILE A 337 0.93 -43.51 -22.01
CA ILE A 337 1.89 -44.10 -21.07
C ILE A 337 2.88 -43.04 -20.57
N GLY A 338 3.09 -43.02 -19.26
CA GLY A 338 4.18 -42.29 -18.65
C GLY A 338 4.68 -42.94 -17.37
N ASP A 339 5.91 -42.63 -17.01
CA ASP A 339 6.62 -43.19 -15.87
C ASP A 339 6.69 -42.17 -14.75
N ARG A 340 6.19 -42.57 -13.57
CA ARG A 340 6.17 -41.71 -12.39
C ARG A 340 7.12 -42.22 -11.31
N VAL A 341 7.99 -41.33 -10.85
CA VAL A 341 8.80 -41.48 -9.63
C VAL A 341 8.20 -40.58 -8.57
N VAL A 342 8.09 -41.09 -7.35
CA VAL A 342 7.52 -40.36 -6.22
C VAL A 342 8.48 -40.47 -5.04
N SER A 343 8.95 -39.32 -4.55
CA SER A 343 9.73 -39.23 -3.32
C SER A 343 8.78 -39.05 -2.12
N LEU A 344 9.15 -39.61 -0.98
CA LEU A 344 8.48 -39.41 0.30
C LEU A 344 9.11 -38.26 1.08
N GLY A 345 8.27 -37.45 1.69
CA GLY A 345 8.68 -36.31 2.50
C GLY A 345 8.63 -36.58 3.99
N GLU A 346 8.18 -35.59 4.72
CA GLU A 346 7.93 -35.61 6.15
C GLU A 346 6.46 -35.91 6.50
N LYS A 347 6.22 -36.29 7.77
CA LYS A 347 4.86 -36.26 8.31
C LYS A 347 4.31 -34.83 8.26
N PRO A 348 3.13 -34.58 7.67
CA PRO A 348 2.55 -33.25 7.59
C PRO A 348 2.33 -32.64 8.98
N TYR A 349 2.63 -31.35 9.10
CA TYR A 349 2.49 -30.59 10.33
C TYR A 349 1.99 -29.17 10.05
N PHE A 350 1.51 -28.50 11.09
CA PHE A 350 1.16 -27.09 11.08
C PHE A 350 2.05 -26.32 12.06
N ASP A 351 2.77 -25.30 11.59
CA ASP A 351 3.54 -24.38 12.43
C ASP A 351 2.82 -23.02 12.53
N PRO A 352 2.34 -22.62 13.72
CA PRO A 352 1.65 -21.35 13.93
C PRO A 352 2.58 -20.11 13.82
N ALA A 353 3.90 -20.28 13.94
CA ALA A 353 4.88 -19.18 13.85
C ALA A 353 5.16 -18.74 12.40
N THR A 354 4.61 -19.46 11.43
CA THR A 354 4.76 -19.22 10.00
C THR A 354 4.09 -17.91 9.55
N PRO A 355 4.79 -16.99 8.84
CA PRO A 355 4.23 -15.70 8.49
C PRO A 355 3.04 -15.78 7.51
N ALA A 356 2.04 -14.93 7.72
CA ALA A 356 0.88 -14.80 6.82
C ALA A 356 1.26 -14.24 5.44
N LEU A 357 0.46 -14.59 4.43
CA LEU A 357 0.74 -14.35 3.02
C LEU A 357 0.88 -12.88 2.61
N LEU A 358 0.36 -11.91 3.38
CA LEU A 358 0.63 -10.50 3.12
C LEU A 358 2.12 -10.12 3.35
N LYS A 359 2.83 -10.79 4.26
CA LYS A 359 4.30 -10.63 4.37
C LYS A 359 5.03 -11.26 3.17
N LEU A 360 4.46 -12.32 2.59
CA LEU A 360 4.98 -12.97 1.39
C LEU A 360 4.70 -12.16 0.13
N TYR A 361 3.50 -11.58 0.02
CA TYR A 361 3.14 -10.62 -1.01
C TYR A 361 4.09 -9.42 -0.99
N THR A 362 4.29 -8.78 0.17
CA THR A 362 5.21 -7.65 0.25
C THR A 362 6.65 -8.06 -0.06
N SER A 363 7.10 -9.24 0.35
CA SER A 363 8.44 -9.76 0.02
C SER A 363 8.60 -10.04 -1.48
N ARG A 364 7.65 -10.71 -2.13
CA ARG A 364 7.64 -10.98 -3.58
C ARG A 364 7.63 -9.68 -4.38
N ILE A 365 6.80 -8.71 -3.99
CA ILE A 365 6.79 -7.39 -4.63
C ILE A 365 8.13 -6.68 -4.44
N SER A 366 8.77 -6.83 -3.28
CA SER A 366 10.10 -6.27 -3.00
C SER A 366 11.19 -6.91 -3.87
N GLU A 367 11.12 -8.22 -4.13
CA GLU A 367 12.04 -8.92 -5.05
C GLU A 367 11.85 -8.46 -6.51
N LEU A 368 10.60 -8.42 -6.98
CA LEU A 368 10.27 -7.93 -8.31
C LEU A 368 10.61 -6.45 -8.50
N ASN A 369 10.72 -5.68 -7.41
CA ASN A 369 11.04 -4.26 -7.48
C ASN A 369 12.44 -3.98 -8.05
N VAL A 370 13.40 -4.90 -7.91
CA VAL A 370 14.74 -4.73 -8.49
C VAL A 370 14.66 -4.62 -10.01
N SER A 371 13.88 -5.49 -10.65
CA SER A 371 13.66 -5.46 -12.10
C SER A 371 12.88 -4.22 -12.54
N LYS A 372 11.85 -3.82 -11.78
CA LYS A 372 11.07 -2.60 -12.05
C LYS A 372 11.93 -1.34 -11.97
N ARG A 373 12.79 -1.24 -10.95
CA ARG A 373 13.76 -0.17 -10.79
C ARG A 373 14.69 -0.07 -12.00
N ARG A 374 15.28 -1.19 -12.44
CA ARG A 374 16.17 -1.23 -13.62
C ARG A 374 15.46 -0.77 -14.88
N ALA A 375 14.21 -1.18 -15.08
CA ALA A 375 13.40 -0.74 -16.22
C ALA A 375 13.17 0.78 -16.21
N VAL A 376 12.82 1.36 -15.06
CA VAL A 376 12.64 2.81 -14.92
C VAL A 376 13.94 3.58 -15.15
N LEU A 377 15.05 3.12 -14.59
CA LEU A 377 16.35 3.76 -14.81
C LEU A 377 16.77 3.73 -16.28
N LYS A 378 16.48 2.62 -16.98
CA LYS A 378 16.70 2.50 -18.42
C LYS A 378 15.81 3.45 -19.23
N GLU A 379 14.53 3.59 -18.87
CA GLU A 379 13.59 4.54 -19.49
C GLU A 379 14.09 5.99 -19.37
N LEU A 380 14.72 6.33 -18.24
CA LEU A 380 15.34 7.64 -18.00
C LEU A 380 16.68 7.83 -18.71
N GLY A 381 17.14 6.85 -19.49
CA GLY A 381 18.39 6.91 -20.26
C GLY A 381 19.65 6.62 -19.43
N ILE A 382 19.53 6.00 -18.25
CA ILE A 382 20.67 5.70 -17.38
C ILE A 382 21.31 4.37 -17.80
N PRO A 383 22.60 4.34 -18.18
CA PRO A 383 23.30 3.12 -18.57
C PRO A 383 23.32 2.08 -17.44
N GLU A 384 23.14 0.81 -17.77
CA GLU A 384 23.10 -0.31 -16.81
C GLU A 384 24.30 -0.31 -15.84
N THR A 385 25.49 0.08 -16.30
CA THR A 385 26.72 0.15 -15.49
C THR A 385 26.69 1.19 -14.38
N LYS A 386 25.76 2.16 -14.42
CA LYS A 386 25.63 3.25 -13.44
C LYS A 386 24.33 3.20 -12.64
N GLN A 387 23.44 2.25 -12.92
CA GLN A 387 22.10 2.22 -12.31
C GLN A 387 22.14 2.05 -10.78
N ASP A 388 23.15 1.35 -10.27
CA ASP A 388 23.33 1.12 -8.84
C ASP A 388 23.79 2.37 -8.07
N ASP A 389 24.20 3.44 -8.76
CA ASP A 389 24.61 4.71 -8.13
C ASP A 389 23.41 5.58 -7.75
N PHE A 390 22.28 5.39 -8.43
CA PHE A 390 21.10 6.22 -8.26
C PHE A 390 20.28 5.83 -7.02
N THR A 391 19.62 6.83 -6.43
CA THR A 391 18.68 6.67 -5.30
C THR A 391 17.32 7.23 -5.69
N LEU A 392 16.26 6.46 -5.46
CA LEU A 392 14.88 6.79 -5.79
C LEU A 392 14.19 7.41 -4.57
N ILE A 393 13.85 8.69 -4.65
CA ILE A 393 13.11 9.40 -3.61
C ILE A 393 11.65 9.48 -4.03
N GLY A 394 10.79 8.74 -3.33
CA GLY A 394 9.37 8.64 -3.61
C GLY A 394 8.57 9.75 -2.94
N PHE A 395 7.82 10.52 -3.71
CA PHE A 395 6.89 11.56 -3.23
C PHE A 395 5.45 11.13 -3.48
N PHE A 396 4.69 10.87 -2.43
CA PHE A 396 3.27 10.56 -2.54
C PHE A 396 2.46 11.83 -2.62
N HIS A 397 1.92 12.11 -3.81
CA HIS A 397 1.18 13.33 -4.10
C HIS A 397 0.10 13.10 -5.17
N PRO A 398 -1.08 12.54 -4.81
CA PRO A 398 -2.12 12.16 -5.77
C PRO A 398 -2.70 13.29 -6.65
N TYR A 399 -2.43 14.56 -6.33
CA TYR A 399 -2.95 15.77 -7.00
C TYR A 399 -1.83 16.73 -7.43
N CYS A 400 -0.72 16.21 -7.96
CA CYS A 400 0.49 17.00 -8.19
C CYS A 400 0.33 18.13 -9.22
N ASN A 401 -0.71 18.08 -10.06
CA ASN A 401 -0.99 19.05 -11.12
C ASN A 401 -2.11 20.07 -10.79
N ALA A 402 -2.66 20.10 -9.57
CA ALA A 402 -3.76 21.01 -9.22
C ALA A 402 -3.32 22.48 -9.04
N GLY A 403 -2.04 22.72 -8.75
CA GLY A 403 -1.39 24.03 -8.77
C GLY A 403 -1.61 24.89 -7.52
N GLY A 404 -1.85 24.26 -6.36
CA GLY A 404 -1.89 24.90 -5.05
C GLY A 404 -0.53 25.05 -4.35
N GLY A 405 -0.58 25.45 -3.07
CA GLY A 405 0.63 25.66 -2.25
C GLY A 405 1.33 24.37 -1.81
N GLY A 406 0.63 23.22 -1.79
CA GLY A 406 1.25 21.93 -1.46
C GLY A 406 2.13 21.40 -2.58
N GLU A 407 1.70 21.62 -3.81
CA GLU A 407 2.40 21.34 -5.04
C GLU A 407 3.66 22.20 -5.13
N ARG A 408 3.59 23.49 -4.77
CA ARG A 408 4.78 24.35 -4.68
C ARG A 408 5.84 23.77 -3.73
N VAL A 409 5.44 23.24 -2.58
CA VAL A 409 6.36 22.54 -1.66
C VAL A 409 7.01 21.36 -2.36
N LEU A 410 6.21 20.45 -2.92
CA LEU A 410 6.70 19.27 -3.67
C LEU A 410 7.74 19.66 -4.73
N TRP A 411 7.41 20.59 -5.62
CA TRP A 411 8.25 20.93 -6.76
C TRP A 411 9.50 21.70 -6.35
N THR A 412 9.44 22.53 -5.30
CA THR A 412 10.63 23.22 -4.77
C THR A 412 11.63 22.20 -4.22
N ILE A 413 11.16 21.17 -3.52
CA ILE A 413 12.02 20.10 -3.00
C ILE A 413 12.66 19.32 -4.13
N ILE A 414 11.87 18.90 -5.14
CA ILE A 414 12.40 18.15 -6.28
C ILE A 414 13.47 18.97 -7.01
N ALA A 415 13.19 20.25 -7.29
CA ALA A 415 14.16 21.14 -7.92
C ALA A 415 15.43 21.32 -7.06
N TYR A 416 15.29 21.41 -5.74
CA TYR A 416 16.42 21.47 -4.83
C TYR A 416 17.28 20.19 -4.90
N LEU A 417 16.65 19.01 -4.79
CA LEU A 417 17.35 17.72 -4.88
C LEU A 417 18.07 17.53 -6.21
N GLN A 418 17.47 17.97 -7.33
CA GLN A 418 18.11 17.90 -8.64
C GLN A 418 19.37 18.77 -8.74
N ARG A 419 19.43 19.89 -8.01
CA ARG A 419 20.60 20.77 -7.97
C ARG A 419 21.69 20.24 -7.05
N THR A 420 21.32 19.62 -5.92
CA THR A 420 22.29 19.18 -4.91
C THR A 420 22.77 17.74 -5.08
N ASP A 421 21.94 16.87 -5.66
CA ASP A 421 22.18 15.43 -5.72
C ASP A 421 21.87 14.88 -7.13
N PRO A 422 22.83 14.89 -8.06
CA PRO A 422 22.60 14.47 -9.45
C PRO A 422 22.27 12.97 -9.60
N ASN A 423 22.51 12.18 -8.56
CA ASN A 423 22.19 10.75 -8.53
C ASN A 423 20.80 10.47 -7.92
N PHE A 424 20.02 11.50 -7.58
CA PHE A 424 18.66 11.31 -7.07
C PHE A 424 17.65 11.36 -8.20
N ILE A 425 16.73 10.40 -8.17
CA ILE A 425 15.57 10.36 -9.05
C ILE A 425 14.34 10.56 -8.18
N SER A 426 13.61 11.63 -8.47
CA SER A 426 12.33 11.89 -7.81
C SER A 426 11.25 11.06 -8.48
N VAL A 427 10.61 10.19 -7.72
CA VAL A 427 9.48 9.36 -8.15
C VAL A 427 8.21 9.97 -7.59
N VAL A 428 7.37 10.57 -8.43
CA VAL A 428 6.11 11.19 -8.00
C VAL A 428 4.95 10.21 -8.22
N TYR A 429 4.32 9.77 -7.13
CA TYR A 429 3.11 8.97 -7.19
C TYR A 429 1.89 9.89 -7.29
N THR A 430 1.23 9.89 -8.45
CA THR A 430 0.14 10.82 -8.76
C THR A 430 -1.08 10.10 -9.34
N GLY A 431 -2.28 10.63 -9.09
CA GLY A 431 -3.51 10.15 -9.73
C GLY A 431 -3.95 11.01 -10.92
N ASP A 432 -3.10 11.92 -11.40
CA ASP A 432 -3.34 12.77 -12.58
C ASP A 432 -3.17 11.98 -13.91
N ILE A 433 -3.89 10.86 -14.04
CA ILE A 433 -3.74 9.89 -15.15
C ILE A 433 -4.09 10.44 -16.54
N SER A 434 -4.78 11.58 -16.61
CA SER A 434 -5.13 12.25 -17.86
C SER A 434 -4.00 13.14 -18.41
N GLU A 435 -2.94 13.33 -17.65
CA GLU A 435 -1.85 14.25 -17.95
C GLU A 435 -0.60 13.47 -18.37
N THR A 436 0.24 14.07 -19.23
CA THR A 436 1.55 13.52 -19.58
C THR A 436 2.62 14.03 -18.63
N LYS A 437 3.76 13.31 -18.56
CA LYS A 437 4.95 13.73 -17.80
C LYS A 437 5.38 15.14 -18.23
N GLU A 438 5.44 15.39 -19.53
CA GLU A 438 5.86 16.65 -20.12
C GLU A 438 4.84 17.76 -19.78
N GLY A 439 3.54 17.47 -19.87
CA GLY A 439 2.49 18.41 -19.53
C GLY A 439 2.52 18.85 -18.06
N ILE A 440 2.77 17.92 -17.14
CA ILE A 440 2.94 18.25 -15.71
C ILE A 440 4.18 19.14 -15.51
N ILE A 441 5.33 18.78 -16.09
CA ILE A 441 6.57 19.57 -15.96
C ILE A 441 6.40 20.99 -16.52
N GLU A 442 5.76 21.14 -17.69
CA GLU A 442 5.45 22.45 -18.25
C GLU A 442 4.53 23.27 -17.34
N ASN A 443 3.53 22.64 -16.74
CA ASN A 443 2.62 23.31 -15.81
C ASN A 443 3.34 23.77 -14.54
N VAL A 444 4.33 23.02 -14.06
CA VAL A 444 5.17 23.44 -12.94
C VAL A 444 5.91 24.73 -13.28
N GLN A 445 6.53 24.81 -14.47
CA GLN A 445 7.21 26.02 -14.90
C GLN A 445 6.24 27.20 -15.07
N LYS A 446 5.10 26.98 -15.74
CA LYS A 446 4.09 28.02 -15.98
C LYS A 446 3.48 28.57 -14.69
N ARG A 447 3.23 27.73 -13.69
CA ARG A 447 2.53 28.11 -12.44
C ARG A 447 3.45 28.54 -11.31
N PHE A 448 4.63 27.95 -11.23
CA PHE A 448 5.54 28.14 -10.09
C PHE A 448 6.89 28.73 -10.46
N ASN A 449 7.22 28.83 -11.75
CA ASN A 449 8.54 29.27 -12.23
C ASN A 449 9.67 28.42 -11.63
N ILE A 450 9.48 27.09 -11.69
CA ILE A 450 10.42 26.07 -11.21
C ILE A 450 10.78 25.16 -12.37
N ASP A 451 12.04 25.26 -12.82
CA ASP A 451 12.59 24.39 -13.85
C ASP A 451 12.93 23.01 -13.25
N LEU A 452 12.42 21.95 -13.89
CA LEU A 452 12.69 20.56 -13.52
C LEU A 452 13.39 19.84 -14.66
N ASN A 453 14.42 19.06 -14.32
CA ASN A 453 15.07 18.16 -15.27
C ASN A 453 14.20 16.90 -15.48
N PRO A 454 13.66 16.63 -16.68
CA PRO A 454 12.83 15.45 -16.92
C PRO A 454 13.59 14.12 -16.76
N ALA A 455 14.92 14.11 -16.91
CA ALA A 455 15.74 12.90 -16.75
C ALA A 455 15.89 12.46 -15.29
N LEU A 456 15.64 13.35 -14.33
CA LEU A 456 15.73 13.08 -12.89
C LEU A 456 14.35 13.03 -12.20
N THR A 457 13.27 12.96 -12.99
CA THR A 457 11.89 12.89 -12.50
C THR A 457 11.13 11.78 -13.21
N HIS A 458 10.50 10.89 -12.45
CA HIS A 458 9.64 9.82 -12.95
C HIS A 458 8.26 9.89 -12.29
N PHE A 459 7.21 9.55 -13.04
CA PHE A 459 5.83 9.60 -12.58
C PHE A 459 5.25 8.19 -12.54
N VAL A 460 4.69 7.83 -11.38
CA VAL A 460 3.91 6.61 -11.21
C VAL A 460 2.45 7.01 -11.13
N PHE A 461 1.74 6.86 -12.25
CA PHE A 461 0.32 7.18 -12.37
C PHE A 461 -0.54 6.13 -11.66
N LEU A 462 -1.48 6.55 -10.81
CA LEU A 462 -2.33 5.71 -9.97
C LEU A 462 -3.79 5.81 -10.38
N ASN A 463 -4.43 4.67 -10.62
CA ASN A 463 -5.80 4.62 -11.13
C ASN A 463 -6.84 4.79 -10.02
N GLN A 464 -6.48 4.51 -8.76
CA GLN A 464 -7.43 4.47 -7.65
C GLN A 464 -7.55 5.81 -6.88
N ARG A 465 -7.17 6.96 -7.49
CA ARG A 465 -7.25 8.28 -6.84
C ARG A 465 -8.63 8.58 -6.25
N ARG A 466 -9.71 8.14 -6.91
CA ARG A 466 -11.08 8.29 -6.42
C ARG A 466 -11.27 7.87 -4.96
N LEU A 467 -10.50 6.90 -4.47
CA LEU A 467 -10.64 6.40 -3.09
C LEU A 467 -10.18 7.40 -2.02
N VAL A 468 -9.39 8.41 -2.37
CA VAL A 468 -9.00 9.49 -1.45
C VAL A 468 -9.83 10.77 -1.65
N GLU A 469 -10.82 10.75 -2.55
CA GLU A 469 -11.78 11.84 -2.74
C GLU A 469 -12.89 11.76 -1.68
N ASP A 470 -13.36 12.92 -1.21
CA ASP A 470 -14.43 13.00 -0.21
C ASP A 470 -15.78 12.52 -0.76
N SER A 471 -16.02 12.73 -2.05
CA SER A 471 -17.18 12.25 -2.82
C SER A 471 -17.39 10.74 -2.74
N SER A 472 -16.31 9.95 -2.62
CA SER A 472 -16.38 8.49 -2.47
C SER A 472 -16.87 8.05 -1.09
N TRP A 473 -16.85 8.95 -0.10
CA TRP A 473 -17.14 8.64 1.30
C TRP A 473 -18.10 9.68 1.92
N PRO A 474 -19.39 9.66 1.52
CA PRO A 474 -20.39 10.63 2.01
C PRO A 474 -20.63 10.54 3.52
N HIS A 475 -20.28 9.41 4.13
CA HIS A 475 -20.31 9.18 5.58
C HIS A 475 -18.96 8.65 6.04
N PHE A 476 -18.56 9.02 7.26
CA PHE A 476 -17.24 8.66 7.83
C PHE A 476 -16.06 8.99 6.90
N THR A 477 -16.14 10.15 6.24
CA THR A 477 -15.19 10.60 5.21
C THR A 477 -13.72 10.43 5.61
N LEU A 478 -13.34 10.81 6.85
CA LEU A 478 -11.97 10.66 7.32
C LEU A 478 -11.50 9.18 7.35
N ALA A 479 -12.34 8.26 7.85
CA ALA A 479 -12.02 6.84 7.88
C ALA A 479 -12.00 6.24 6.47
N GLY A 480 -12.97 6.61 5.64
CA GLY A 480 -13.04 6.21 4.25
C GLY A 480 -11.80 6.61 3.44
N GLN A 481 -11.44 7.90 3.45
CA GLN A 481 -10.24 8.41 2.79
C GLN A 481 -8.96 7.78 3.36
N SER A 482 -8.92 7.48 4.66
CA SER A 482 -7.78 6.80 5.28
C SER A 482 -7.60 5.38 4.74
N ILE A 483 -8.68 4.59 4.66
CA ILE A 483 -8.67 3.26 4.03
C ILE A 483 -8.33 3.38 2.54
N GLY A 484 -8.92 4.35 1.85
CA GLY A 484 -8.64 4.63 0.45
C GLY A 484 -7.17 4.95 0.20
N SER A 485 -6.52 5.71 1.09
CA SER A 485 -5.10 6.02 0.99
C SER A 485 -4.21 4.78 1.15
N MET A 486 -4.60 3.83 2.00
CA MET A 486 -3.89 2.56 2.18
C MET A 486 -3.95 1.71 0.90
N ILE A 487 -5.10 1.65 0.25
CA ILE A 487 -5.27 0.93 -1.02
C ILE A 487 -4.48 1.63 -2.13
N LEU A 488 -4.54 2.97 -2.18
CA LEU A 488 -3.83 3.76 -3.17
C LEU A 488 -2.31 3.61 -3.06
N VAL A 489 -1.76 3.56 -1.84
CA VAL A 489 -0.32 3.33 -1.65
C VAL A 489 0.07 1.86 -1.91
N LEU A 490 -0.83 0.89 -1.72
CA LEU A 490 -0.60 -0.49 -2.18
C LEU A 490 -0.45 -0.55 -3.71
N GLU A 491 -1.28 0.18 -4.46
CA GLU A 491 -1.11 0.33 -5.92
C GLU A 491 0.26 0.94 -6.23
N ALA A 492 0.66 2.00 -5.51
CA ALA A 492 1.95 2.66 -5.69
C ALA A 492 3.15 1.71 -5.46
N MET A 493 3.17 1.01 -4.32
CA MET A 493 4.27 0.08 -3.98
C MET A 493 4.30 -1.14 -4.91
N ASN A 494 3.15 -1.58 -5.45
CA ASN A 494 3.12 -2.62 -6.46
C ASN A 494 3.69 -2.16 -7.80
N LYS A 495 3.69 -0.85 -8.11
CA LYS A 495 4.30 -0.32 -9.33
C LYS A 495 5.79 -0.03 -9.18
N LEU A 496 6.20 0.63 -8.11
CA LEU A 496 7.60 0.93 -7.84
C LEU A 496 7.78 1.28 -6.36
N ILE A 497 8.66 0.55 -5.66
CA ILE A 497 9.06 0.84 -4.28
C ILE A 497 10.28 1.77 -4.30
N PRO A 498 10.24 2.92 -3.61
CA PRO A 498 11.34 3.87 -3.57
C PRO A 498 12.34 3.52 -2.44
N ASP A 499 13.51 4.14 -2.45
CA ASP A 499 14.51 4.01 -1.37
C ASP A 499 14.09 4.78 -0.12
N VAL A 500 13.39 5.90 -0.30
CA VAL A 500 12.74 6.69 0.77
C VAL A 500 11.37 7.11 0.28
N TYR A 501 10.35 6.96 1.12
CA TYR A 501 8.99 7.41 0.84
C TYR A 501 8.68 8.69 1.63
N ILE A 502 8.14 9.71 0.97
CA ILE A 502 7.79 11.00 1.56
C ILE A 502 6.35 11.34 1.19
N ASP A 503 5.48 11.43 2.19
CA ASP A 503 4.12 11.92 2.03
C ASP A 503 4.10 13.45 2.08
N THR A 504 3.59 14.08 1.03
CA THR A 504 3.49 15.54 0.92
C THR A 504 2.05 16.05 0.94
N MET A 505 1.09 15.16 1.24
CA MET A 505 -0.34 15.44 1.25
C MET A 505 -1.00 15.20 2.62
N GLY A 506 -0.36 14.43 3.50
CA GLY A 506 -0.83 14.19 4.87
C GLY A 506 -1.70 12.94 5.04
N TYR A 507 -1.49 11.93 4.19
CA TYR A 507 -2.11 10.61 4.29
C TYR A 507 -1.30 9.66 5.21
N ALA A 508 -1.30 9.93 6.52
CA ALA A 508 -0.49 9.16 7.48
C ALA A 508 -0.79 7.65 7.51
N PHE A 509 -2.01 7.25 7.17
CA PHE A 509 -2.39 5.83 7.09
C PHE A 509 -1.64 5.05 6.00
N THR A 510 -0.96 5.74 5.07
CA THR A 510 -0.05 5.09 4.12
C THR A 510 1.22 4.54 4.78
N PHE A 511 1.64 5.12 5.92
CA PHE A 511 2.94 4.83 6.54
C PHE A 511 3.09 3.38 7.01
N PRO A 512 2.15 2.79 7.78
CA PRO A 512 2.27 1.40 8.19
C PRO A 512 2.28 0.44 6.99
N VAL A 513 1.54 0.76 5.93
CA VAL A 513 1.54 -0.02 4.69
C VAL A 513 2.91 0.01 4.03
N VAL A 514 3.50 1.18 3.83
CA VAL A 514 4.83 1.33 3.22
C VAL A 514 5.92 0.64 4.06
N ARG A 515 5.86 0.76 5.39
CA ARG A 515 6.80 0.11 6.33
C ARG A 515 6.77 -1.44 6.26
N SER A 516 5.68 -2.01 5.73
CA SER A 516 5.55 -3.46 5.53
C SER A 516 6.32 -3.99 4.31
N PHE A 517 6.72 -3.11 3.38
CA PHE A 517 7.57 -3.45 2.23
C PHE A 517 9.05 -3.42 2.60
N ARG A 518 9.86 -4.12 1.79
CA ARG A 518 11.31 -4.10 1.87
C ARG A 518 11.86 -3.44 0.61
N VAL A 519 12.94 -2.70 0.77
CA VAL A 519 13.68 -2.14 -0.36
C VAL A 519 15.08 -2.73 -0.38
N ARG A 520 15.56 -2.97 -1.60
CA ARG A 520 16.90 -3.45 -1.89
C ARG A 520 17.42 -2.68 -3.10
N LYS A 521 18.61 -2.07 -2.99
CA LYS A 521 19.18 -1.24 -4.06
C LYS A 521 19.54 -2.08 -5.29
N ASN A 522 20.20 -3.22 -5.05
CA ASN A 522 20.55 -4.22 -6.07
C ASN A 522 20.48 -5.64 -5.48
N SER A 523 20.65 -6.67 -6.29
CA SER A 523 20.53 -8.08 -5.85
C SER A 523 21.47 -8.49 -4.70
N ASN A 524 22.53 -7.71 -4.44
CA ASN A 524 23.54 -7.98 -3.42
C ASN A 524 23.41 -7.09 -2.16
N SER A 525 22.50 -6.11 -2.14
CA SER A 525 22.31 -5.22 -0.99
C SER A 525 21.47 -5.88 0.11
N ALA A 526 21.67 -5.49 1.37
CA ALA A 526 20.81 -5.93 2.47
C ALA A 526 19.40 -5.35 2.33
N GLU A 527 18.38 -6.12 2.71
CA GLU A 527 17.01 -5.63 2.77
C GLU A 527 16.79 -4.73 3.98
N SER A 528 16.13 -3.60 3.75
CA SER A 528 15.67 -2.72 4.83
C SER A 528 14.20 -2.37 4.65
N ALA A 529 13.55 -2.02 5.75
CA ALA A 529 12.19 -1.48 5.70
C ALA A 529 12.22 -0.07 5.09
N VAL A 530 11.31 0.23 4.16
CA VAL A 530 11.25 1.54 3.51
C VAL A 530 11.15 2.64 4.57
N PRO A 531 12.10 3.60 4.63
CA PRO A 531 11.99 4.77 5.47
C PRO A 531 10.84 5.67 5.01
N VAL A 532 10.05 6.16 5.95
CA VAL A 532 8.86 6.97 5.68
C VAL A 532 9.02 8.35 6.31
N GLY A 533 8.88 9.41 5.54
CA GLY A 533 8.80 10.78 6.02
C GLY A 533 7.51 11.45 5.62
N ALA A 534 7.21 12.60 6.22
CA ALA A 534 6.08 13.41 5.78
C ALA A 534 6.31 14.91 5.95
N TYR A 535 5.75 15.69 5.02
CA TYR A 535 5.54 17.13 5.14
C TYR A 535 4.05 17.38 5.39
N VAL A 536 3.70 17.70 6.63
CA VAL A 536 2.32 17.87 7.06
C VAL A 536 1.90 19.33 6.89
N HIS A 537 1.02 19.58 5.91
CA HIS A 537 0.35 20.87 5.76
C HIS A 537 -0.74 21.10 6.81
N PHE A 538 -1.47 20.03 7.12
CA PHE A 538 -2.51 19.98 8.15
C PHE A 538 -2.74 18.52 8.54
N PRO A 539 -2.84 18.18 9.83
CA PRO A 539 -3.15 16.81 10.22
C PRO A 539 -4.59 16.44 9.81
N THR A 540 -4.79 15.19 9.38
CA THR A 540 -6.11 14.66 8.96
C THR A 540 -7.19 14.86 10.03
N ILE A 541 -6.79 14.84 11.31
CA ILE A 541 -7.61 15.21 12.45
C ILE A 541 -6.80 16.11 13.38
N SER A 542 -7.42 17.16 13.95
CA SER A 542 -6.78 18.10 14.85
C SER A 542 -7.49 18.20 16.20
N THR A 543 -6.78 18.69 17.22
CA THR A 543 -7.38 18.90 18.55
C THR A 543 -8.50 19.96 18.51
N ASN A 544 -8.43 20.90 17.58
CA ASN A 544 -9.47 21.89 17.33
C ASN A 544 -10.78 21.25 16.84
N MET A 545 -10.71 20.24 15.97
CA MET A 545 -11.90 19.51 15.52
C MET A 545 -12.59 18.81 16.70
N LEU A 546 -11.82 18.18 17.60
CA LEU A 546 -12.36 17.58 18.82
C LEU A 546 -12.98 18.63 19.74
N SER A 547 -12.30 19.75 19.96
CA SER A 547 -12.78 20.86 20.79
C SER A 547 -14.10 21.43 20.25
N ARG A 548 -14.21 21.61 18.92
CA ARG A 548 -15.41 22.15 18.26
C ARG A 548 -16.63 21.23 18.41
N VAL A 549 -16.44 19.91 18.28
CA VAL A 549 -17.51 18.92 18.50
C VAL A 549 -17.89 18.87 19.99
N ARG A 550 -16.90 18.89 20.90
CA ARG A 550 -17.11 18.93 22.35
C ARG A 550 -17.89 20.18 22.78
N SER A 551 -17.57 21.33 22.20
CA SER A 551 -18.25 22.61 22.46
C SER A 551 -19.56 22.77 21.67
N ARG A 552 -19.95 21.77 20.87
CA ARG A 552 -21.17 21.78 20.05
C ARG A 552 -21.32 23.05 19.19
N LYS A 553 -20.21 23.57 18.64
CA LYS A 553 -20.21 24.73 17.74
C LYS A 553 -20.41 24.27 16.30
N GLY A 554 -21.37 24.87 15.59
CA GLY A 554 -21.58 24.63 14.15
C GLY A 554 -20.49 25.30 13.31
N GLY A 555 -20.14 24.71 12.17
CA GLY A 555 -19.17 25.27 11.24
C GLY A 555 -18.62 24.25 10.24
N TYR A 556 -17.55 24.60 9.53
CA TYR A 556 -16.84 23.67 8.65
C TYR A 556 -16.39 22.43 9.45
N ALA A 557 -16.62 21.24 8.88
CA ALA A 557 -16.47 19.93 9.51
C ALA A 557 -17.41 19.58 10.69
N ASN A 558 -18.33 20.46 11.13
CA ASN A 558 -19.35 20.14 12.13
C ASN A 558 -20.73 20.74 11.81
N SER A 559 -21.59 19.94 11.17
CA SER A 559 -22.90 20.40 10.69
C SER A 559 -23.82 20.84 11.83
N ASN A 560 -24.76 21.72 11.51
CA ASN A 560 -25.77 22.21 12.46
C ASN A 560 -26.66 21.09 13.02
N ALA A 561 -26.92 20.03 12.25
CA ALA A 561 -27.65 18.85 12.72
C ALA A 561 -26.90 18.13 13.85
N ILE A 562 -25.57 18.02 13.73
CA ILE A 562 -24.73 17.37 14.75
C ILE A 562 -24.57 18.28 15.96
N SER A 563 -24.23 19.55 15.76
CA SER A 563 -23.99 20.50 16.87
C SER A 563 -25.23 20.71 17.75
N LYS A 564 -26.43 20.72 17.14
CA LYS A 564 -27.70 20.84 17.88
C LYS A 564 -28.15 19.55 18.58
N SER A 565 -27.59 18.39 18.24
CA SER A 565 -27.94 17.09 18.86
C SER A 565 -26.89 16.60 19.85
N LEU A 566 -27.31 16.32 21.09
CA LEU A 566 -26.44 15.79 22.14
C LEU A 566 -25.92 14.38 21.78
N VAL A 567 -26.79 13.52 21.27
CA VAL A 567 -26.47 12.13 20.93
C VAL A 567 -25.50 12.07 19.75
N LEU A 568 -25.78 12.82 18.67
CA LEU A 568 -24.90 12.84 17.50
C LEU A 568 -23.54 13.47 17.80
N SER A 569 -23.50 14.51 18.65
CA SER A 569 -22.24 15.11 19.11
C SER A 569 -21.41 14.11 19.93
N ARG A 570 -22.03 13.34 20.84
CA ARG A 570 -21.33 12.29 21.61
C ARG A 570 -20.83 11.16 20.72
N ALA A 571 -21.65 10.68 19.79
CA ALA A 571 -21.25 9.64 18.84
C ALA A 571 -20.08 10.08 17.96
N LYS A 572 -20.12 11.32 17.44
CA LYS A 572 -19.02 11.88 16.64
C LYS A 572 -17.75 12.08 17.46
N LEU A 573 -17.87 12.48 18.73
CA LEU A 573 -16.72 12.62 19.61
C LEU A 573 -16.06 11.27 19.88
N LEU A 574 -16.84 10.20 20.07
CA LEU A 574 -16.31 8.83 20.18
C LEU A 574 -15.59 8.41 18.89
N TYR A 575 -16.21 8.65 17.73
CA TYR A 575 -15.58 8.40 16.43
C TYR A 575 -14.25 9.13 16.28
N TYR A 576 -14.19 10.43 16.58
CA TYR A 576 -12.96 11.21 16.53
C TYR A 576 -11.90 10.76 17.53
N ARG A 577 -12.31 10.36 18.74
CA ARG A 577 -11.39 9.79 19.75
C ARG A 577 -10.73 8.52 19.24
N VAL A 578 -11.53 7.58 18.69
CA VAL A 578 -11.04 6.33 18.11
C VAL A 578 -10.18 6.60 16.86
N PHE A 579 -10.61 7.50 15.99
CA PHE A 579 -9.86 7.84 14.78
C PHE A 579 -8.50 8.50 15.12
N MET A 580 -8.47 9.43 16.07
CA MET A 580 -7.24 10.10 16.51
C MET A 580 -6.23 9.11 17.10
N TYR A 581 -6.71 8.08 17.79
CA TYR A 581 -5.87 7.00 18.30
C TYR A 581 -5.15 6.25 17.19
N PHE A 582 -5.88 5.79 16.16
CA PHE A 582 -5.28 5.12 15.01
C PHE A 582 -4.39 6.04 14.17
N TYR A 583 -4.80 7.30 14.01
CA TYR A 583 -4.01 8.30 13.31
C TYR A 583 -2.67 8.58 14.01
N SER A 584 -2.66 8.66 15.34
CA SER A 584 -1.42 8.77 16.13
C SER A 584 -0.51 7.57 15.90
N GLY A 585 -1.05 6.35 15.98
CA GLY A 585 -0.29 5.13 15.71
C GLY A 585 0.28 5.03 14.28
N ALA A 586 -0.41 5.60 13.30
CA ALA A 586 0.08 5.71 11.93
C ALA A 586 1.19 6.75 11.79
N LEU A 587 1.03 7.95 12.37
CA LEU A 587 2.04 9.01 12.39
C LEU A 587 3.35 8.56 13.06
N GLN A 588 3.28 7.75 14.11
CA GLN A 588 4.45 7.22 14.82
C GLN A 588 5.32 6.29 13.96
N GLN A 589 4.81 5.80 12.81
CA GLN A 589 5.60 5.01 11.86
C GLN A 589 6.57 5.85 11.02
N ALA A 590 6.45 7.18 11.06
CA ALA A 590 7.36 8.06 10.35
C ALA A 590 8.76 8.10 11.01
N CYS A 591 9.78 8.09 10.15
CA CYS A 591 11.18 8.25 10.44
C CYS A 591 11.56 9.72 10.72
N PHE A 592 10.88 10.65 10.05
CA PHE A 592 11.00 12.10 10.21
C PHE A 592 9.68 12.79 9.83
N LEU A 593 9.36 13.89 10.50
CA LEU A 593 8.14 14.65 10.26
C LEU A 593 8.49 16.14 10.14
N MET A 594 7.89 16.79 9.16
CA MET A 594 7.93 18.23 8.99
C MET A 594 6.52 18.79 9.09
N ALA A 595 6.38 20.00 9.61
CA ALA A 595 5.12 20.72 9.70
C ALA A 595 5.29 22.13 9.12
N ASN A 596 4.30 22.59 8.37
CA ASN A 596 4.35 23.86 7.67
C ASN A 596 4.26 25.11 8.56
N SER A 597 3.97 24.97 9.85
CA SER A 597 3.83 26.07 10.80
C SER A 597 4.01 25.60 12.24
N SER A 598 4.25 26.55 13.17
CA SER A 598 4.34 26.24 14.60
C SER A 598 3.00 25.73 15.14
N TRP A 599 1.89 26.23 14.59
CA TRP A 599 0.55 25.74 14.92
C TRP A 599 0.36 24.28 14.51
N THR A 600 0.68 23.93 13.26
CA THR A 600 0.57 22.56 12.75
C THR A 600 1.48 21.62 13.53
N LYS A 601 2.73 22.03 13.81
CA LYS A 601 3.66 21.29 14.66
C LYS A 601 3.05 21.00 16.03
N GLY A 602 2.47 22.01 16.69
CA GLY A 602 1.84 21.84 18.00
C GLY A 602 0.74 20.78 18.01
N HIS A 603 -0.10 20.72 16.96
CA HIS A 603 -1.11 19.68 16.83
C HIS A 603 -0.51 18.30 16.59
N VAL A 604 0.45 18.17 15.66
CA VAL A 604 1.11 16.90 15.35
C VAL A 604 1.81 16.36 16.59
N ASP A 605 2.58 17.18 17.30
CA ASP A 605 3.26 16.80 18.54
C ASP A 605 2.25 16.41 19.64
N SER A 606 1.14 17.14 19.78
CA SER A 606 0.09 16.78 20.72
C SER A 606 -0.57 15.44 20.40
N ILE A 607 -0.72 15.10 19.11
CA ILE A 607 -1.27 13.82 18.66
C ILE A 607 -0.27 12.69 18.94
N LEU A 608 1.01 12.91 18.68
CA LEU A 608 2.08 11.94 18.96
C LEU A 608 2.23 11.64 20.45
N LEU A 609 2.02 12.66 21.30
CA LEU A 609 2.03 12.52 22.76
C LEU A 609 0.72 11.99 23.35
N HIS A 610 -0.34 11.87 22.54
CA HIS A 610 -1.64 11.44 23.01
C HIS A 610 -1.60 9.97 23.48
N LYS A 611 -2.13 9.73 24.68
CA LYS A 611 -2.40 8.39 25.22
C LYS A 611 -3.87 8.29 25.58
N ASP A 612 -4.45 7.12 25.39
CA ASP A 612 -5.85 6.86 25.73
C ASP A 612 -5.93 5.58 26.55
N PRO A 613 -5.92 5.66 27.89
CA PRO A 613 -5.80 4.47 28.75
C PRO A 613 -6.87 3.39 28.48
N ALA A 614 -8.08 3.79 28.09
CA ALA A 614 -9.17 2.86 27.79
C ALA A 614 -8.92 2.15 26.45
N LEU A 615 -8.57 2.90 25.40
CA LEU A 615 -8.21 2.32 24.11
C LEU A 615 -6.88 1.60 24.16
N ASP A 616 -5.94 1.99 25.02
CA ASP A 616 -4.66 1.32 25.26
C ASP A 616 -4.88 -0.02 25.97
N SER A 617 -5.76 -0.09 26.97
CA SER A 617 -6.12 -1.37 27.61
C SER A 617 -6.87 -2.30 26.66
N VAL A 618 -7.79 -1.74 25.85
CA VAL A 618 -8.51 -2.49 24.82
C VAL A 618 -7.53 -2.91 23.73
N SER A 619 -6.64 -2.04 23.27
CA SER A 619 -5.64 -2.30 22.24
C SER A 619 -4.56 -3.28 22.71
N ASP A 620 -4.16 -3.28 23.98
CA ASP A 620 -3.19 -4.27 24.49
C ASP A 620 -3.84 -5.66 24.60
N THR A 621 -5.11 -5.71 24.99
CA THR A 621 -5.92 -6.94 25.00
C THR A 621 -6.24 -7.41 23.57
N PHE A 622 -6.63 -6.49 22.68
CA PHE A 622 -6.87 -6.75 21.27
C PHE A 622 -5.58 -7.11 20.58
N SER A 623 -4.46 -6.39 20.70
CA SER A 623 -3.13 -6.68 20.12
C SER A 623 -2.63 -8.08 20.50
N LYS A 624 -2.82 -8.50 21.77
CA LYS A 624 -2.56 -9.87 22.22
C LYS A 624 -3.46 -10.91 21.53
N LEU A 625 -4.72 -10.58 21.24
CA LEU A 625 -5.64 -11.38 20.43
C LEU A 625 -5.38 -11.26 18.91
N TYR A 626 -4.96 -10.10 18.42
CA TYR A 626 -4.94 -9.61 17.03
C TYR A 626 -3.67 -10.05 16.31
N LYS A 627 -2.56 -10.19 17.05
CA LYS A 627 -1.37 -10.97 16.65
C LYS A 627 -1.72 -12.41 16.26
N VAL A 628 -2.87 -12.90 16.73
CA VAL A 628 -3.32 -14.27 16.48
C VAL A 628 -4.53 -14.32 15.53
N ILE A 629 -5.21 -13.22 15.17
CA ILE A 629 -6.59 -13.29 14.62
C ILE A 629 -6.85 -12.52 13.30
N SER A 630 -6.03 -11.54 12.86
CA SER A 630 -6.42 -10.69 11.71
C SER A 630 -5.31 -10.47 10.66
N PRO A 631 -5.60 -10.51 9.33
CA PRO A 631 -4.70 -10.02 8.29
C PRO A 631 -4.52 -8.51 8.33
N LEU A 632 -5.45 -7.77 8.96
CA LEU A 632 -5.27 -6.33 9.21
C LEU A 632 -4.17 -6.04 10.25
N SER A 633 -3.66 -7.05 10.98
CA SER A 633 -2.48 -6.90 11.85
C SER A 633 -1.20 -6.50 11.11
N LEU A 634 -1.16 -6.69 9.79
CA LEU A 634 -0.08 -6.23 8.92
C LEU A 634 -0.33 -4.83 8.34
N LEU A 635 -1.60 -4.41 8.20
CA LEU A 635 -1.98 -3.04 7.84
C LEU A 635 -1.88 -2.07 9.02
N PHE A 636 -2.02 -2.60 10.23
CA PHE A 636 -1.86 -1.89 11.48
C PHE A 636 -1.04 -2.76 12.45
N PRO A 637 0.31 -2.66 12.44
CA PRO A 637 1.15 -3.43 13.34
C PRO A 637 1.08 -2.85 14.76
N PHE A 638 -0.07 -3.03 15.43
CA PHE A 638 -0.35 -2.66 16.83
C PHE A 638 0.66 -3.27 17.82
N SER A 639 1.37 -4.30 17.36
CA SER A 639 2.43 -5.03 18.05
C SER A 639 3.67 -4.19 18.44
N SER A 640 3.82 -2.97 17.93
CA SER A 640 5.01 -2.13 18.19
C SER A 640 4.71 -0.66 18.48
N TRP A 641 3.51 -0.34 18.99
CA TRP A 641 3.28 0.99 19.59
C TRP A 641 4.09 1.23 20.87
N SER A 642 4.88 0.25 21.30
CA SER A 642 6.05 0.49 22.13
C SER A 642 7.21 0.96 21.26
N THR A 643 7.44 2.28 21.22
CA THR A 643 8.79 2.79 21.00
C THR A 643 9.10 3.83 22.06
N ASN A 644 10.20 3.63 22.79
CA ASN A 644 10.82 4.65 23.64
C ASN A 644 11.35 5.86 22.83
N ARG A 645 10.89 6.04 21.58
CA ARG A 645 11.37 7.06 20.66
C ARG A 645 10.40 8.22 20.63
N ARG A 646 10.79 9.33 21.23
CA ARG A 646 10.06 10.60 21.09
C ARG A 646 10.28 11.15 19.68
N LEU A 647 9.26 11.03 18.83
CA LEU A 647 9.19 11.68 17.53
C LEU A 647 8.53 13.05 17.71
N TYR A 648 9.11 14.08 17.11
CA TYR A 648 8.55 15.43 17.07
C TYR A 648 8.63 15.94 15.63
N ALA A 649 7.65 16.75 15.22
CA ALA A 649 7.71 17.40 13.92
C ALA A 649 8.73 18.55 13.94
N HIS A 650 9.51 18.69 12.87
CA HIS A 650 10.35 19.86 12.62
C HIS A 650 9.53 20.95 11.91
N THR A 651 9.64 22.21 12.32
CA THR A 651 8.95 23.30 11.62
C THR A 651 9.71 23.63 10.33
N THR A 652 9.06 23.45 9.18
CA THR A 652 9.60 23.77 7.86
C THR A 652 8.55 24.58 7.11
N TYR A 653 8.68 25.90 7.14
CA TYR A 653 7.72 26.78 6.47
C TYR A 653 7.73 26.60 4.96
N PRO A 654 6.59 26.67 4.28
CA PRO A 654 6.55 26.51 2.84
C PRO A 654 7.33 27.63 2.14
N PRO A 655 7.94 27.35 0.98
CA PRO A 655 8.73 28.34 0.25
C PRO A 655 7.80 29.41 -0.33
N CYS A 656 8.13 30.67 -0.10
CA CYS A 656 7.50 31.83 -0.71
C CYS A 656 8.47 32.51 -1.68
N GLU A 657 7.99 32.83 -2.88
CA GLU A 657 8.77 33.58 -3.87
C GLU A 657 8.78 35.06 -3.48
N THR A 658 9.81 35.48 -2.77
CA THR A 658 9.92 36.85 -2.27
C THR A 658 10.70 37.77 -3.21
N ASN A 659 11.50 37.22 -4.14
CA ASN A 659 12.46 37.98 -4.96
C ASN A 659 11.80 39.14 -5.73
N GLU A 660 10.77 38.86 -6.54
CA GLU A 660 10.07 39.90 -7.31
C GLU A 660 9.34 40.90 -6.39
N LEU A 661 8.81 40.42 -5.26
CA LEU A 661 8.06 41.24 -4.29
C LEU A 661 8.96 42.25 -3.56
N THR A 662 10.24 41.92 -3.36
CA THR A 662 11.20 42.81 -2.69
C THR A 662 11.48 44.09 -3.47
N SER A 663 11.28 44.07 -4.79
CA SER A 663 11.53 45.20 -5.68
C SER A 663 10.46 46.30 -5.57
N PHE A 664 9.30 46.00 -4.98
CA PHE A 664 8.20 46.95 -4.91
C PHE A 664 8.52 48.11 -3.95
N PRO A 665 8.08 49.34 -4.26
CA PRO A 665 8.33 50.51 -3.42
C PRO A 665 7.70 50.32 -2.04
N LEU A 666 8.29 50.90 -0.99
CA LEU A 666 7.72 50.87 0.37
C LEU A 666 6.94 52.14 0.70
N ASP A 667 7.38 53.26 0.12
CA ASP A 667 6.79 54.58 0.17
C ASP A 667 5.65 54.75 -0.84
N GLY A 668 4.92 55.86 -0.75
CA GLY A 668 3.87 56.22 -1.71
C GLY A 668 2.61 55.32 -1.69
N ARG A 669 2.51 54.37 -0.75
CA ARG A 669 1.39 53.42 -0.67
C ARG A 669 0.12 53.98 -0.04
N ARG A 670 0.20 55.11 0.66
CA ARG A 670 -0.95 55.86 1.19
C ARG A 670 -1.12 57.15 0.42
N LEU A 671 -2.31 57.39 -0.09
CA LEU A 671 -2.65 58.67 -0.69
C LEU A 671 -3.02 59.65 0.44
N GLY A 672 -2.19 60.68 0.62
CA GLY A 672 -2.28 61.66 1.72
C GLY A 672 -0.98 61.89 2.52
N SER A 673 0.09 61.13 2.28
CA SER A 673 1.39 61.31 2.97
C SER A 673 2.35 62.31 2.30
N ALA A 674 2.02 62.83 1.11
CA ALA A 674 2.71 63.98 0.51
C ALA A 674 2.02 65.28 0.95
N GLY A 675 2.39 65.80 2.13
CA GLY A 675 2.05 67.16 2.56
C GLY A 675 0.56 67.44 2.76
N LEU A 676 0.20 67.89 3.96
CA LEU A 676 -1.11 68.49 4.28
C LEU A 676 -1.35 69.84 3.57
N ASN A 677 -0.95 70.02 2.31
CA ASN A 677 -1.19 71.22 1.52
C ASN A 677 -1.54 70.83 0.09
N GLU A 678 -2.84 70.72 -0.19
CA GLU A 678 -3.57 71.31 -1.33
C GLU A 678 -4.86 70.53 -1.61
N GLU A 679 -5.94 71.28 -1.78
CA GLU A 679 -7.26 70.80 -2.16
C GLU A 679 -7.23 70.18 -3.57
N LYS A 680 -6.96 68.87 -3.66
CA LYS A 680 -7.35 68.06 -4.83
C LYS A 680 -8.43 67.06 -4.41
N LYS A 681 -9.67 67.33 -4.81
CA LYS A 681 -10.75 66.33 -4.81
C LYS A 681 -10.31 65.14 -5.66
N LEU A 682 -10.15 63.96 -5.03
CA LEU A 682 -9.90 62.69 -5.70
C LEU A 682 -11.08 62.37 -6.62
N THR A 683 -10.89 62.41 -7.94
CA THR A 683 -11.96 62.17 -8.92
C THR A 683 -11.76 60.91 -9.78
N THR A 684 -10.78 60.04 -9.49
CA THR A 684 -10.60 58.80 -10.25
C THR A 684 -10.33 57.56 -9.39
N LYS A 685 -10.75 56.37 -9.90
CA LYS A 685 -10.60 55.03 -9.30
C LYS A 685 -9.16 54.69 -8.84
N ASN A 686 -8.14 55.37 -9.38
CA ASN A 686 -6.73 55.06 -9.16
C ASN A 686 -6.05 55.81 -8.00
N GLU A 687 -6.71 56.79 -7.37
CA GLU A 687 -6.10 57.65 -6.35
C GLU A 687 -6.53 57.36 -4.91
N ARG A 688 -7.21 56.23 -4.63
CA ARG A 688 -7.59 55.79 -3.27
C ARG A 688 -6.60 54.80 -2.68
N THR A 689 -6.36 54.90 -1.37
CA THR A 689 -5.55 53.94 -0.62
C THR A 689 -6.19 52.54 -0.71
N ILE A 690 -5.40 51.56 -1.15
CA ILE A 690 -5.87 50.20 -1.42
C ILE A 690 -5.68 49.32 -0.19
N ILE A 691 -6.78 48.73 0.28
CA ILE A 691 -6.80 47.54 1.11
C ILE A 691 -6.97 46.34 0.18
N LEU A 692 -6.06 45.37 0.25
CA LEU A 692 -6.04 44.20 -0.62
C LEU A 692 -6.46 42.95 0.15
N SER A 693 -7.45 42.24 -0.37
CA SER A 693 -7.76 40.87 0.01
C SER A 693 -7.31 39.94 -1.10
N LEU A 694 -6.40 39.01 -0.79
CA LEU A 694 -5.86 38.06 -1.74
C LEU A 694 -6.15 36.63 -1.26
N ALA A 695 -7.23 36.03 -1.75
CA ALA A 695 -7.60 34.66 -1.41
C ALA A 695 -8.61 34.08 -2.43
N GLN A 696 -8.55 32.77 -2.66
CA GLN A 696 -9.59 32.07 -3.42
C GLN A 696 -10.96 32.19 -2.73
N PHE A 697 -12.03 32.42 -3.47
CA PHE A 697 -13.38 32.63 -2.93
C PHE A 697 -13.99 31.36 -2.32
N ARG A 698 -13.59 31.04 -1.09
CA ARG A 698 -14.01 29.84 -0.34
C ARG A 698 -14.72 30.16 0.98
N PRO A 699 -15.50 29.22 1.56
CA PRO A 699 -16.19 29.44 2.84
C PRO A 699 -15.24 29.78 3.97
N GLU A 700 -14.16 29.02 4.12
CA GLU A 700 -13.21 29.13 5.23
C GLU A 700 -12.44 30.46 5.25
N LYS A 701 -12.40 31.18 4.13
CA LYS A 701 -11.68 32.46 4.00
C LYS A 701 -12.41 33.64 4.60
N GLU A 702 -13.67 33.47 5.03
CA GLU A 702 -14.43 34.48 5.79
C GLU A 702 -14.48 35.87 5.12
N HIS A 703 -14.60 35.91 3.78
CA HIS A 703 -14.65 37.14 2.98
C HIS A 703 -15.76 38.10 3.42
N ALA A 704 -16.89 37.59 3.92
CA ALA A 704 -17.98 38.40 4.43
C ALA A 704 -17.56 39.26 5.63
N THR A 705 -16.65 38.77 6.46
CA THR A 705 -16.08 39.51 7.60
C THR A 705 -15.22 40.67 7.12
N GLN A 706 -14.57 40.56 5.95
CA GLN A 706 -13.76 41.64 5.36
C GLN A 706 -14.63 42.81 4.91
N LEU A 707 -15.76 42.53 4.26
CA LEU A 707 -16.75 43.55 3.88
C LEU A 707 -17.32 44.25 5.12
N ARG A 708 -17.68 43.49 6.15
CA ARG A 708 -18.18 44.07 7.40
C ARG A 708 -17.11 44.87 8.15
N ALA A 709 -15.85 44.45 8.11
CA ALA A 709 -14.74 45.19 8.69
C ALA A 709 -14.52 46.54 8.01
N LEU A 710 -14.67 46.60 6.68
CA LEU A 710 -14.64 47.87 5.94
C LEU A 710 -15.82 48.77 6.33
N ALA A 711 -17.02 48.22 6.49
CA ALA A 711 -18.15 48.99 7.01
C ALA A 711 -17.91 49.49 8.44
N ALA A 712 -17.29 48.68 9.31
CA ALA A 712 -16.92 49.09 10.67
C ALA A 712 -15.86 50.21 10.67
N LEU A 713 -14.88 50.16 9.76
CA LEU A 713 -13.91 51.24 9.56
C LEU A 713 -14.61 52.57 9.26
N PHE A 714 -15.58 52.59 8.35
CA PHE A 714 -16.32 53.82 8.01
C PHE A 714 -17.25 54.30 9.11
N LYS A 715 -17.61 53.46 10.09
CA LYS A 715 -18.30 53.92 11.30
C LYS A 715 -17.34 54.61 12.27
N ILE A 716 -16.08 54.20 12.31
CA ILE A 716 -15.04 54.83 13.14
C ILE A 716 -14.71 56.22 12.57
N ASP A 717 -14.50 56.30 11.25
CA ASP A 717 -14.26 57.56 10.56
C ASP A 717 -14.95 57.58 9.18
N PRO A 718 -16.09 58.28 9.06
CA PRO A 718 -16.82 58.41 7.79
C PRO A 718 -16.02 59.08 6.67
N SER A 719 -15.03 59.92 6.98
CA SER A 719 -14.25 60.64 5.96
C SER A 719 -13.37 59.69 5.12
N LEU A 720 -13.05 58.51 5.65
CA LEU A 720 -12.26 57.49 4.94
C LEU A 720 -13.00 56.89 3.74
N ARG A 721 -14.31 57.11 3.62
CA ARG A 721 -15.14 56.58 2.53
C ARG A 721 -14.72 57.13 1.16
N ASP A 722 -14.14 58.33 1.12
CA ASP A 722 -13.68 58.94 -0.13
C ASP A 722 -12.23 58.58 -0.49
N SER A 723 -11.45 58.11 0.49
CA SER A 723 -10.00 57.90 0.37
C SER A 723 -9.57 56.43 0.41
N VAL A 724 -10.44 55.49 0.76
CA VAL A 724 -10.12 54.06 0.92
C VAL A 724 -10.99 53.16 0.03
N ARG A 725 -10.36 52.12 -0.55
CA ARG A 725 -11.06 51.03 -1.25
C ARG A 725 -10.52 49.65 -0.88
N LEU A 726 -11.39 48.66 -0.85
CA LEU A 726 -11.08 47.24 -0.69
C LEU A 726 -11.11 46.54 -2.05
N VAL A 727 -10.01 45.94 -2.46
CA VAL A 727 -9.91 45.13 -3.67
C VAL A 727 -9.82 43.67 -3.28
N MET A 728 -10.79 42.87 -3.69
CA MET A 728 -10.90 41.45 -3.39
C MET A 728 -10.50 40.64 -4.62
N VAL A 729 -9.30 40.07 -4.57
CA VAL A 729 -8.67 39.30 -5.65
C VAL A 729 -8.73 37.82 -5.31
N GLY A 730 -9.36 37.02 -6.16
CA GLY A 730 -9.55 35.60 -5.88
C GLY A 730 -9.98 34.76 -7.07
N GLY A 731 -9.58 33.48 -7.06
CA GLY A 731 -10.04 32.51 -8.06
C GLY A 731 -11.40 31.89 -7.73
N VAL A 732 -12.04 31.32 -8.75
CA VAL A 732 -13.29 30.55 -8.68
C VAL A 732 -13.08 29.25 -9.44
N ARG A 733 -13.42 28.10 -8.83
CA ARG A 733 -13.16 26.77 -9.43
C ARG A 733 -14.40 26.02 -9.89
N ASN A 734 -15.53 26.37 -9.32
CA ASN A 734 -16.78 25.65 -9.50
C ASN A 734 -17.96 26.59 -9.23
N VAL A 735 -19.16 26.11 -9.58
CA VAL A 735 -20.42 26.82 -9.39
C VAL A 735 -20.67 27.24 -7.93
N GLY A 736 -20.13 26.49 -6.95
CA GLY A 736 -20.24 26.84 -5.54
C GLY A 736 -19.39 28.06 -5.15
N ASP A 737 -18.22 28.22 -5.78
CA ASP A 737 -17.37 29.40 -5.62
C ASP A 737 -17.99 30.61 -6.34
N GLU A 738 -18.60 30.42 -7.53
CA GLU A 738 -19.35 31.46 -8.26
C GLU A 738 -20.50 32.04 -7.42
N ARG A 739 -21.38 31.17 -6.89
CA ARG A 739 -22.51 31.59 -6.04
C ARG A 739 -22.06 32.36 -4.80
N ARG A 740 -20.87 32.04 -4.28
CA ARG A 740 -20.30 32.74 -3.12
C ARG A 740 -19.91 34.17 -3.47
N VAL A 741 -19.32 34.38 -4.65
CA VAL A 741 -19.00 35.74 -5.13
C VAL A 741 -20.27 36.57 -5.26
N GLU A 742 -21.34 36.00 -5.83
CA GLU A 742 -22.62 36.70 -5.93
C GLU A 742 -23.20 37.06 -4.55
N GLY A 743 -23.20 36.13 -3.59
CA GLY A 743 -23.62 36.44 -2.22
C GLY A 743 -22.75 37.50 -1.51
N LEU A 744 -21.45 37.59 -1.85
CA LEU A 744 -20.58 38.66 -1.35
C LEU A 744 -20.90 40.01 -1.98
N LYS A 745 -21.25 40.06 -3.26
CA LYS A 745 -21.72 41.27 -3.95
C LYS A 745 -23.03 41.78 -3.34
N GLU A 746 -24.00 40.91 -3.11
CA GLU A 746 -25.27 41.24 -2.43
C GLU A 746 -25.01 41.80 -1.02
N LEU A 747 -24.12 41.16 -0.26
CA LEU A 747 -23.71 41.67 1.05
C LEU A 747 -23.07 43.05 0.94
N ALA A 748 -22.19 43.27 -0.04
CA ALA A 748 -21.55 44.56 -0.25
C ALA A 748 -22.57 45.68 -0.59
N ILE A 749 -23.60 45.38 -1.38
CA ILE A 749 -24.74 46.30 -1.66
C ILE A 749 -25.47 46.61 -0.36
N SER A 750 -25.83 45.59 0.42
CA SER A 750 -26.58 45.78 1.68
C SER A 750 -25.83 46.61 2.72
N LEU A 751 -24.50 46.61 2.67
CA LEU A 751 -23.62 47.44 3.51
C LEU A 751 -23.35 48.84 2.91
N GLY A 752 -23.88 49.13 1.71
CA GLY A 752 -23.65 50.37 0.97
C GLY A 752 -22.24 50.54 0.42
N LEU A 753 -21.46 49.46 0.31
CA LEU A 753 -20.04 49.49 -0.07
C LEU A 753 -19.81 49.30 -1.57
N TRP A 754 -20.80 48.77 -2.28
CA TRP A 754 -20.69 48.41 -3.69
C TRP A 754 -21.98 48.69 -4.44
N GLU A 755 -21.86 49.30 -5.60
CA GLU A 755 -22.94 49.49 -6.56
C GLU A 755 -22.43 49.06 -7.95
N PRO A 756 -23.18 48.20 -8.69
CA PRO A 756 -22.76 47.74 -10.00
C PRO A 756 -22.47 48.92 -10.94
N SER A 757 -21.29 48.90 -11.58
CA SER A 757 -20.86 49.91 -12.55
C SER A 757 -20.70 51.34 -12.02
N SER A 758 -20.71 51.53 -10.69
CA SER A 758 -20.47 52.83 -10.04
C SER A 758 -19.00 53.02 -9.70
N GLU A 759 -18.37 54.07 -10.25
CA GLU A 759 -16.98 54.45 -9.95
C GLU A 759 -16.78 54.89 -8.49
N ALA A 760 -17.87 55.21 -7.79
CA ALA A 760 -17.84 55.61 -6.38
C ALA A 760 -17.65 54.41 -5.42
N SER A 761 -17.81 53.18 -5.87
CA SER A 761 -17.77 51.96 -5.02
C SER A 761 -16.49 51.86 -4.18
N ASN A 762 -16.64 51.43 -2.92
CA ASN A 762 -15.52 51.17 -2.01
C ASN A 762 -14.98 49.75 -2.13
N VAL A 763 -15.66 48.86 -2.86
CA VAL A 763 -15.24 47.46 -3.05
C VAL A 763 -15.06 47.15 -4.54
N GLU A 764 -14.01 46.41 -4.89
CA GLU A 764 -13.76 45.91 -6.24
C GLU A 764 -13.51 44.40 -6.20
N PHE A 765 -14.24 43.62 -6.99
CA PHE A 765 -14.06 42.17 -7.11
C PHE A 765 -13.25 41.85 -8.36
N VAL A 766 -12.06 41.27 -8.19
CA VAL A 766 -11.19 40.82 -9.28
C VAL A 766 -11.16 39.29 -9.27
N ILE A 767 -11.91 38.69 -10.18
CA ILE A 767 -12.13 37.25 -10.23
C ILE A 767 -11.15 36.63 -11.23
N ASN A 768 -10.45 35.57 -10.83
CA ASN A 768 -9.49 34.84 -11.68
C ASN A 768 -8.39 35.74 -12.27
N ALA A 769 -7.86 36.66 -11.45
CA ALA A 769 -6.74 37.52 -11.83
C ALA A 769 -5.53 36.69 -12.30
N SER A 770 -4.88 37.16 -13.36
CA SER A 770 -3.58 36.65 -13.78
C SER A 770 -2.49 36.94 -12.74
N HIS A 771 -1.37 36.21 -12.80
CA HIS A 771 -0.23 36.43 -11.91
C HIS A 771 0.29 37.89 -11.99
N SER A 772 0.38 38.45 -13.19
CA SER A 772 0.80 39.84 -13.42
C SER A 772 -0.19 40.85 -12.80
N GLU A 773 -1.49 40.60 -12.86
CA GLU A 773 -2.49 41.44 -12.19
C GLU A 773 -2.35 41.37 -10.66
N VAL A 774 -2.12 40.18 -10.09
CA VAL A 774 -1.88 40.01 -8.64
C VAL A 774 -0.64 40.78 -8.20
N LEU A 775 0.48 40.66 -8.93
CA LEU A 775 1.70 41.44 -8.69
C LEU A 775 1.42 42.95 -8.80
N GLY A 776 0.63 43.36 -9.80
CA GLY A 776 0.22 44.74 -9.97
C GLY A 776 -0.60 45.29 -8.80
N TRP A 777 -1.41 44.47 -8.14
CA TRP A 777 -2.11 44.86 -6.91
C TRP A 777 -1.17 44.91 -5.69
N LEU A 778 -0.31 43.90 -5.53
CA LEU A 778 0.66 43.82 -4.44
C LEU A 778 1.66 44.99 -4.45
N SER A 779 2.05 45.47 -5.63
CA SER A 779 3.00 46.58 -5.77
C SER A 779 2.47 47.94 -5.30
N ARG A 780 1.15 48.11 -5.22
CA ARG A 780 0.48 49.37 -4.87
C ARG A 780 -0.40 49.32 -3.61
N ALA A 781 -0.74 48.13 -3.13
CA ALA A 781 -1.58 47.98 -1.94
C ALA A 781 -0.90 48.54 -0.69
N SER A 782 -1.67 49.20 0.17
CA SER A 782 -1.16 49.72 1.44
C SER A 782 -1.30 48.71 2.56
N ILE A 783 -2.50 48.13 2.66
CA ILE A 783 -2.89 47.21 3.72
C ILE A 783 -3.38 45.91 3.08
N GLY A 784 -3.07 44.78 3.70
CA GLY A 784 -3.54 43.47 3.29
C GLY A 784 -4.50 42.92 4.33
N LEU A 785 -5.61 42.33 3.92
CA LEU A 785 -6.66 41.88 4.83
C LEU A 785 -6.90 40.37 4.67
N SER A 786 -6.69 39.61 5.76
CA SER A 786 -7.02 38.18 5.84
C SER A 786 -7.85 37.88 7.09
N THR A 787 -9.06 37.36 6.91
CA THR A 787 -10.01 37.08 8.00
C THR A 787 -10.18 35.59 8.28
N MET A 788 -9.39 34.73 7.65
CA MET A 788 -9.49 33.27 7.82
C MET A 788 -9.15 32.87 9.25
N VAL A 789 -10.11 32.23 9.93
CA VAL A 789 -9.92 31.65 11.25
C VAL A 789 -9.20 30.31 11.14
N ASP A 790 -8.27 30.05 12.05
CA ASP A 790 -7.44 28.84 12.06
C ASP A 790 -6.69 28.65 10.72
N GLU A 791 -6.24 29.75 10.07
CA GLU A 791 -5.40 29.66 8.87
C GLU A 791 -4.08 28.94 9.20
N HIS A 792 -3.89 27.74 8.65
CA HIS A 792 -2.80 26.86 9.11
C HIS A 792 -1.41 27.46 8.90
N PHE A 793 -1.22 28.20 7.80
CA PHE A 793 -0.01 28.98 7.54
C PHE A 793 -0.38 30.36 6.98
N GLY A 794 -0.80 30.45 5.71
CA GLY A 794 -1.21 31.70 5.07
C GLY A 794 -0.12 32.29 4.14
N ILE A 795 0.15 31.61 3.02
CA ILE A 795 1.18 32.03 2.04
C ILE A 795 0.91 33.46 1.53
N ASN A 796 -0.35 33.78 1.26
CA ASN A 796 -0.78 35.13 0.87
C ASN A 796 -0.38 36.20 1.90
N VAL A 797 -0.38 35.89 3.20
CA VAL A 797 0.05 36.83 4.25
C VAL A 797 1.56 37.06 4.19
N VAL A 798 2.34 36.03 3.86
CA VAL A 798 3.78 36.17 3.60
C VAL A 798 4.02 37.05 2.37
N GLU A 799 3.26 36.84 1.29
CA GLU A 799 3.35 37.66 0.07
C GLU A 799 3.04 39.13 0.36
N LEU A 800 2.04 39.41 1.21
CA LEU A 800 1.74 40.78 1.67
C LEU A 800 2.95 41.41 2.38
N LEU A 801 3.53 40.72 3.36
CA LEU A 801 4.72 41.20 4.08
C LEU A 801 5.91 41.45 3.13
N ALA A 802 6.22 40.48 2.27
CA ALA A 802 7.32 40.57 1.31
C ALA A 802 7.12 41.74 0.33
N ALA A 803 5.89 41.95 -0.15
CA ALA A 803 5.53 43.07 -1.01
C ALA A 803 5.59 44.43 -0.29
N GLY A 804 5.72 44.48 1.04
CA GLY A 804 5.68 45.73 1.82
C GLY A 804 4.26 46.22 2.10
N VAL A 805 3.27 45.33 2.05
CA VAL A 805 1.87 45.60 2.38
C VAL A 805 1.65 45.26 3.86
N ILE A 806 1.08 46.19 4.65
CA ILE A 806 0.89 45.97 6.10
C ILE A 806 -0.29 44.99 6.31
N PRO A 807 -0.08 43.79 6.87
CA PRO A 807 -1.15 42.83 7.02
C PRO A 807 -1.99 43.12 8.27
N VAL A 808 -3.30 43.00 8.12
CA VAL A 808 -4.31 42.93 9.19
C VAL A 808 -4.96 41.56 9.10
N VAL A 809 -4.67 40.70 10.07
CA VAL A 809 -4.97 39.27 9.99
C VAL A 809 -5.77 38.76 11.18
N HIS A 810 -6.42 37.61 11.02
CA HIS A 810 -7.09 36.96 12.15
C HIS A 810 -6.06 36.50 13.20
N ALA A 811 -6.38 36.71 14.48
CA ALA A 811 -5.53 36.34 15.62
C ALA A 811 -5.61 34.83 15.94
N SER A 812 -5.25 33.98 14.97
CA SER A 812 -5.22 32.53 15.15
C SER A 812 -4.17 31.86 14.28
N ALA A 813 -3.66 30.71 14.74
CA ALA A 813 -2.83 29.79 13.95
C ALA A 813 -1.61 30.45 13.28
N GLY A 814 -1.30 30.11 12.02
CA GLY A 814 -0.08 30.52 11.32
C GLY A 814 0.11 32.05 11.26
N PRO A 815 -0.90 32.84 10.88
CA PRO A 815 -0.77 34.30 10.85
C PRO A 815 -0.36 34.90 12.20
N LEU A 816 -0.89 34.38 13.31
CA LEU A 816 -0.59 34.85 14.67
C LEU A 816 0.75 34.35 15.21
N LEU A 817 1.06 33.08 14.99
CA LEU A 817 2.18 32.40 15.65
C LEU A 817 3.49 32.50 14.87
N ASP A 818 3.41 32.66 13.55
CA ASP A 818 4.55 32.52 12.67
C ASP A 818 4.77 33.74 11.76
N ILE A 819 3.70 34.32 11.20
CA ILE A 819 3.85 35.28 10.09
C ILE A 819 3.86 36.72 10.59
N VAL A 820 2.80 37.19 11.24
CA VAL A 820 2.66 38.58 11.70
C VAL A 820 3.15 38.69 13.14
N VAL A 821 4.43 38.41 13.34
CA VAL A 821 5.07 38.41 14.67
C VAL A 821 6.01 39.61 14.85
N PRO A 822 6.31 40.01 16.10
CA PRO A 822 7.26 41.09 16.33
C PRO A 822 8.66 40.75 15.77
N TYR A 823 9.20 41.64 14.94
CA TYR A 823 10.58 41.56 14.46
C TYR A 823 11.46 42.53 15.28
N LYS A 824 12.49 41.99 15.94
CA LYS A 824 13.35 42.75 16.88
C LYS A 824 12.53 43.54 17.92
N GLY A 825 11.45 42.92 18.44
CA GLY A 825 10.58 43.50 19.46
C GLY A 825 9.53 44.50 18.96
N LYS A 826 9.47 44.80 17.66
CA LYS A 826 8.50 45.74 17.08
C LYS A 826 7.50 45.04 16.13
N PRO A 827 6.25 45.52 16.02
CA PRO A 827 5.20 44.88 15.22
C PRO A 827 5.52 44.87 13.71
N THR A 828 5.01 43.87 13.00
CA THR A 828 5.08 43.73 11.53
C THR A 828 3.71 43.88 10.86
N GLY A 829 2.64 43.97 11.64
CA GLY A 829 1.25 44.11 11.21
C GLY A 829 0.31 44.07 12.41
N PHE A 830 -0.98 43.81 12.17
CA PHE A 830 -2.03 43.84 13.19
C PHE A 830 -2.86 42.56 13.21
N HIS A 831 -3.41 42.26 14.40
CA HIS A 831 -4.28 41.13 14.63
C HIS A 831 -5.69 41.57 15.04
N ALA A 832 -6.69 40.79 14.65
CA ALA A 832 -8.07 40.98 15.07
C ALA A 832 -8.81 39.65 15.21
N THR A 833 -9.86 39.62 16.03
CA THR A 833 -10.66 38.40 16.32
C THR A 833 -12.10 38.49 15.83
N ASP A 834 -12.59 39.69 15.55
CA ASP A 834 -13.97 39.96 15.14
C ASP A 834 -14.04 41.21 14.26
N THR A 835 -15.19 41.42 13.63
CA THR A 835 -15.45 42.53 12.69
C THR A 835 -15.04 43.90 13.24
N GLU A 836 -15.38 44.20 14.49
CA GLU A 836 -15.14 45.53 15.08
C GLU A 836 -13.65 45.70 15.42
N ALA A 837 -12.98 44.63 15.88
CA ALA A 837 -11.54 44.61 16.06
C ALA A 837 -10.81 44.79 14.72
N PHE A 838 -11.28 44.18 13.63
CA PHE A 838 -10.72 44.40 12.29
C PHE A 838 -10.89 45.85 11.84
N GLY A 839 -12.07 46.46 12.05
CA GLY A 839 -12.30 47.88 11.77
C GLY A 839 -11.30 48.79 12.50
N ARG A 840 -11.09 48.57 13.81
CA ARG A 840 -10.10 49.32 14.61
C ARG A 840 -8.66 49.07 14.17
N ALA A 841 -8.31 47.84 13.82
CA ALA A 841 -6.98 47.51 13.33
C ALA A 841 -6.70 48.16 11.97
N LEU A 842 -7.68 48.18 11.05
CA LEU A 842 -7.59 48.92 9.79
C LEU A 842 -7.42 50.42 10.03
N PHE A 843 -8.20 51.02 10.93
CA PHE A 843 -8.06 52.43 11.29
C PHE A 843 -6.67 52.73 11.86
N THR A 844 -6.17 51.88 12.76
CA THR A 844 -4.84 52.04 13.37
C THR A 844 -3.74 51.93 12.32
N ALA A 845 -3.85 50.95 11.41
CA ALA A 845 -2.93 50.80 10.29
C ALA A 845 -2.93 52.07 9.43
N LEU A 846 -4.10 52.59 9.03
CA LEU A 846 -4.22 53.82 8.22
C LEU A 846 -3.71 55.08 8.92
N SER A 847 -3.72 55.10 10.25
CA SER A 847 -3.33 56.25 11.08
C SER A 847 -1.88 56.22 11.57
N LEU A 848 -1.06 55.24 11.15
CA LEU A 848 0.37 55.24 11.54
C LEU A 848 1.09 56.50 11.03
N PRO A 849 1.97 57.11 11.85
CA PRO A 849 2.85 58.19 11.39
C PRO A 849 3.71 57.74 10.20
N PRO A 850 4.05 58.63 9.23
CA PRO A 850 4.77 58.25 8.01
C PRO A 850 6.08 57.47 8.26
N GLY A 851 6.85 57.86 9.28
CA GLY A 851 8.08 57.14 9.65
C GLY A 851 7.83 55.73 10.19
N GLU A 852 6.75 55.53 10.96
CA GLU A 852 6.40 54.21 11.49
C GLU A 852 5.71 53.33 10.45
N ASP A 853 4.96 53.90 9.50
CA ASP A 853 4.42 53.18 8.33
C ASP A 853 5.55 52.52 7.54
N ILE A 854 6.54 53.31 7.11
CA ILE A 854 7.69 52.79 6.35
C ILE A 854 8.47 51.78 7.20
N ALA A 855 8.78 52.12 8.45
CA ALA A 855 9.54 51.23 9.33
C ALA A 855 8.82 49.88 9.58
N MET A 856 7.48 49.86 9.67
CA MET A 856 6.72 48.62 9.82
C MET A 856 6.80 47.76 8.56
N ARG A 857 6.68 48.38 7.37
CA ARG A 857 6.79 47.65 6.09
C ARG A 857 8.18 47.07 5.88
N GLU A 858 9.24 47.82 6.20
CA GLU A 858 10.63 47.35 6.15
C GLU A 858 10.84 46.13 7.06
N ARG A 859 10.35 46.20 8.32
CA ARG A 859 10.42 45.08 9.26
C ARG A 859 9.67 43.85 8.72
N GLY A 860 8.45 44.06 8.22
CA GLY A 860 7.62 43.00 7.65
C GLY A 860 8.28 42.30 6.46
N ARG A 861 8.79 43.08 5.50
CA ARG A 861 9.51 42.56 4.34
C ARG A 861 10.77 41.81 4.74
N THR A 862 11.58 42.38 5.63
CA THR A 862 12.83 41.76 6.10
C THR A 862 12.53 40.43 6.79
N TRP A 863 11.55 40.40 7.70
CA TRP A 863 11.09 39.18 8.35
C TRP A 863 10.65 38.11 7.35
N ALA A 864 9.87 38.50 6.33
CA ALA A 864 9.39 37.55 5.33
C ALA A 864 10.54 36.92 4.51
N ILE A 865 11.54 37.71 4.13
CA ILE A 865 12.72 37.24 3.38
C ILE A 865 13.59 36.32 4.25
N GLU A 866 13.88 36.74 5.48
CA GLU A 866 14.74 36.01 6.42
C GLU A 866 14.11 34.70 6.93
N ARG A 867 12.80 34.50 6.79
CA ARG A 867 12.11 33.35 7.36
C ARG A 867 11.42 32.42 6.37
N PHE A 868 10.92 32.95 5.25
CA PHE A 868 10.04 32.20 4.33
C PHE A 868 10.55 32.13 2.89
N SER A 869 11.78 32.59 2.63
CA SER A 869 12.39 32.46 1.31
C SER A 869 12.63 30.99 0.93
N ARG A 870 12.76 30.74 -0.37
CA ARG A 870 13.14 29.42 -0.92
C ARG A 870 14.40 28.86 -0.24
N THR A 871 15.42 29.70 -0.05
CA THR A 871 16.68 29.32 0.60
C THR A 871 16.49 28.85 2.05
N GLU A 872 15.64 29.54 2.82
CA GLU A 872 15.38 29.15 4.22
C GLU A 872 14.53 27.88 4.32
N PHE A 873 13.61 27.67 3.38
CA PHE A 873 12.90 26.41 3.24
C PHE A 873 13.86 25.25 2.99
N GLU A 874 14.80 25.38 2.04
CA GLU A 874 15.80 24.36 1.71
C GLU A 874 16.70 24.03 2.92
N LYS A 875 17.17 25.06 3.65
CA LYS A 875 17.94 24.87 4.89
C LYS A 875 17.14 24.11 5.96
N SER A 876 15.87 24.47 6.16
CA SER A 876 15.01 23.79 7.13
C SER A 876 14.68 22.36 6.71
N TRP A 877 14.49 22.12 5.41
CA TRP A 877 14.30 20.78 4.87
C TRP A 877 15.50 19.87 5.21
N GLU A 878 16.72 20.34 5.00
CA GLU A 878 17.93 19.59 5.40
C GLU A 878 18.04 19.39 6.90
N ALA A 879 17.68 20.41 7.69
CA ALA A 879 17.69 20.34 9.15
C ALA A 879 16.67 19.32 9.72
N SER A 880 15.71 18.84 8.93
CA SER A 880 14.78 17.77 9.33
C SER A 880 15.48 16.44 9.63
N GLY A 881 16.72 16.26 9.14
CA GLY A 881 17.50 15.04 9.32
C GLY A 881 17.07 13.88 8.43
N TRP A 882 16.26 14.14 7.39
CA TRP A 882 15.75 13.14 6.46
C TRP A 882 16.86 12.30 5.80
N ARG A 883 18.02 12.91 5.47
CA ARG A 883 19.18 12.23 4.84
C ARG A 883 19.76 11.07 5.67
N LYS A 884 19.58 11.08 6.99
CA LYS A 884 20.05 9.99 7.87
C LYS A 884 19.36 8.65 7.58
N TRP A 885 18.28 8.68 6.80
CA TRP A 885 17.48 7.54 6.42
C TRP A 885 17.72 7.09 4.99
N LEU A 886 18.60 7.75 4.24
CA LEU A 886 19.02 7.26 2.94
C LEU A 886 19.80 5.94 3.14
N PRO A 887 19.58 4.93 2.28
CA PRO A 887 20.37 3.71 2.35
C PRO A 887 21.85 4.02 2.13
N SER A 888 22.69 3.43 2.98
CA SER A 888 24.16 3.54 2.95
C SER A 888 24.79 2.84 1.76
#